data_AF-A0A2U1CAC8-F1
#
_entry.id   AF-A0A2U1CAC8-F1
#
_cell.length_a   1.000
_cell.length_b   1.000
_cell.length_c   1.000
_cell.angle_alpha   90.00
_cell.angle_beta   90.00
_cell.angle_gamma   90.00
#
_symmetry.space_group_name_H-M   'P 1'
#
loop_
_entity.id
_entity.type
_entity.pdbx_description
1 polymer ?
#
loop_
_entity_poly.entity_id
_entity_poly.type
_entity_poly.pdbx_seq_one_letter_code
_entity_poly.pdbx_strand_id
1 'polypeptide(L)'
;MHIPRLATLAALTALLACAHTHAFDVTVTTAPTSGGAWAGNTFTPTAPGATVNAGEVQTRLAGGAVTVQSTGGDALAVRAPIAWAANVLTLAAGGSLAVQAQLDATGAAGLALHYGQGAVAAGNTADYLVSAPVNLAATGSYQTRLGSDGAVRSYTILTTLGAEGSTTGADLQGMNGDWARNYALGADIDASATAGWAGGFGPIAPSTTRIDGFTGRFDGLGHVIDRLTIDRPSNNYVGLFGNSRDGALVNVGLTRASVAGGVSVGILAGGTNTMTVRNVHTTGSVTGANAVGGVAGDSFVDLMLDGVWSKASVTATQMGAGTGAPSLGGIAGGLVGGSVSRGPTIVRSYALGAVSGSDFAGGLLGHTGQRPEIHDSYFAGTLASNKATPLGLGAIAGRTQLGNVGNVTWNSDSAGATGIGENTGNSTSVVAATPLTLAQMRNAANYPPLFTFTTTPGAGTDSGWVLLGSDGGLNNASGTVLPLRSSEWAASVGSAHQLQLMALKPDAAYTLAHDVDAAPTAGAANDVWQGSSFMPVGKGTAFSGSFDGLGRMISQLAIARPGALNVGLFSQTSGAALSNVGLLGSSVEGGTSVGALLGLGSATITHAYVGGGTVVGGSGVGGLAGVLLGGSVVESYAHAAVSNSTGGNATGGLVGSAANALIADSYASGSVAGFFHTGGLAGSLMNNAVVARSYATGAVSGPSFLRGLVGDVNTGASVVSSFWDTQTTGQGTSAGGAGAVGRTTAQMQQLATFTAAGWAMDDAGGTSAVWRIYEGHTTPLLRHFFTAPLTATATSGSKPFDGTTATGLGVTYSPAAPDARLLGTASVVADDSAPGTHAARVMGIYSAQHGYDIARVAGTLTITPLAPVTANITTDAGTGGALTCTPNPAPLGAPADCTAVPNAGYNTQSISGCGGTATGAGANSYITGNITGACTVTAQFALNSYAITVTPSTGGSASCTPNPVPHGANATCTATPDAGYRFAGWSGACTGMACGLTSVQAAQAVGAHFTRAAPVPTPVPTLSGWGVTLLALALGVFGSSRMSIKRKRL
;
A
#
# COMPACT_ATOMS: atom_id res chain seq x y z
N MET A 1 55.48 -13.35 15.53
CA MET A 1 55.38 -14.59 14.74
C MET A 1 55.26 -14.20 13.27
N HIS A 2 56.11 -14.73 12.38
CA HIS A 2 55.99 -14.52 10.93
C HIS A 2 55.30 -15.72 10.28
N ILE A 3 54.32 -15.46 9.42
CA ILE A 3 53.65 -16.42 8.54
C ILE A 3 53.66 -15.81 7.12
N PRO A 4 53.89 -16.58 6.04
CA PRO A 4 54.67 -16.05 4.90
C PRO A 4 53.85 -15.46 3.73
N ARG A 5 53.80 -14.12 3.62
CA ARG A 5 53.23 -13.43 2.43
C ARG A 5 54.04 -13.60 1.12
N LEU A 6 55.34 -13.96 1.18
CA LEU A 6 56.13 -14.16 -0.05
C LEU A 6 55.75 -15.43 -0.83
N ALA A 7 55.27 -16.48 -0.15
CA ALA A 7 54.84 -17.71 -0.83
C ALA A 7 53.58 -17.48 -1.68
N THR A 8 52.63 -16.71 -1.15
CA THR A 8 51.37 -16.35 -1.85
C THR A 8 51.59 -15.51 -3.11
N LEU A 9 52.63 -14.66 -3.17
CA LEU A 9 52.88 -13.83 -4.35
C LEU A 9 53.52 -14.61 -5.52
N ALA A 10 54.41 -15.56 -5.21
CA ALA A 10 54.93 -16.50 -6.21
C ALA A 10 53.87 -17.51 -6.67
N ALA A 11 52.95 -17.90 -5.78
CA ALA A 11 51.77 -18.67 -6.16
C ALA A 11 50.85 -17.87 -7.09
N LEU A 12 50.64 -16.57 -6.86
CA LEU A 12 49.76 -15.73 -7.69
C LEU A 12 50.23 -15.65 -9.15
N THR A 13 51.54 -15.49 -9.39
CA THR A 13 52.10 -15.51 -10.76
C THR A 13 52.17 -16.90 -11.38
N ALA A 14 52.18 -17.97 -10.57
CA ALA A 14 52.07 -19.35 -11.06
C ALA A 14 50.62 -19.76 -11.38
N LEU A 15 49.62 -19.26 -10.64
CA LEU A 15 48.20 -19.51 -10.89
C LEU A 15 47.73 -18.91 -12.23
N LEU A 16 48.34 -17.82 -12.71
CA LEU A 16 48.07 -17.28 -14.03
C LEU A 16 48.39 -18.25 -15.19
N ALA A 17 49.19 -19.31 -14.96
CA ALA A 17 49.41 -20.38 -15.93
C ALA A 17 48.31 -21.46 -15.90
N CYS A 18 47.32 -21.33 -15.01
CA CYS A 18 46.23 -22.28 -14.79
C CYS A 18 44.87 -21.66 -15.11
N ALA A 19 44.69 -21.26 -16.36
CA ALA A 19 43.38 -20.92 -16.95
C ALA A 19 42.49 -22.17 -17.04
N HIS A 20 42.08 -22.71 -15.89
CA HIS A 20 41.14 -23.82 -15.82
C HIS A 20 39.76 -23.33 -16.26
N THR A 21 39.26 -23.92 -17.33
CA THR A 21 37.90 -23.71 -17.83
C THR A 21 36.87 -24.47 -16.99
N HIS A 22 36.86 -24.25 -15.68
CA HIS A 22 35.79 -24.71 -14.81
C HIS A 22 34.59 -23.77 -14.95
N ALA A 23 33.74 -24.07 -15.93
CA ALA A 23 32.34 -23.72 -15.84
C ALA A 23 31.74 -24.42 -14.60
N PHE A 24 30.74 -23.79 -13.96
CA PHE A 24 30.14 -24.26 -12.71
C PHE A 24 29.68 -25.72 -12.78
N ASP A 25 30.34 -26.57 -12.01
CA ASP A 25 30.07 -28.00 -12.03
C ASP A 25 28.72 -28.36 -11.39
N VAL A 26 28.18 -27.49 -10.53
CA VAL A 26 26.80 -27.57 -10.03
C VAL A 26 26.13 -26.19 -10.09
N THR A 27 25.00 -26.08 -10.81
CA THR A 27 24.18 -24.86 -10.86
C THR A 27 22.71 -25.13 -10.54
N VAL A 28 22.16 -24.43 -9.54
CA VAL A 28 20.71 -24.41 -9.28
C VAL A 28 20.05 -23.42 -10.23
N THR A 29 19.06 -23.89 -11.01
CA THR A 29 18.43 -23.16 -12.12
C THR A 29 16.93 -23.46 -12.25
N THR A 30 16.25 -22.82 -13.20
CA THR A 30 14.90 -23.19 -13.64
C THR A 30 14.86 -24.39 -14.61
N ALA A 31 16.01 -24.82 -15.14
CA ALA A 31 16.10 -25.97 -16.03
C ALA A 31 15.83 -27.30 -15.27
N PRO A 32 15.49 -28.40 -15.96
CA PRO A 32 15.38 -29.72 -15.34
C PRO A 32 16.65 -30.15 -14.60
N THR A 33 16.50 -30.93 -13.54
CA THR A 33 17.63 -31.55 -12.82
C THR A 33 18.36 -32.53 -13.74
N SER A 34 19.69 -32.40 -13.88
CA SER A 34 20.52 -33.24 -14.76
C SER A 34 21.96 -33.32 -14.26
N GLY A 35 22.73 -34.32 -14.72
CA GLY A 35 24.15 -34.47 -14.37
C GLY A 35 24.42 -34.90 -12.93
N GLY A 36 23.41 -35.26 -12.14
CA GLY A 36 23.54 -35.77 -10.77
C GLY A 36 22.30 -36.48 -10.27
N ALA A 37 22.32 -36.92 -9.01
CA ALA A 37 21.28 -37.74 -8.40
C ALA A 37 20.95 -37.31 -6.96
N TRP A 38 19.71 -37.57 -6.54
CA TRP A 38 19.24 -37.32 -5.16
C TRP A 38 19.30 -38.60 -4.32
N ALA A 39 20.06 -38.57 -3.23
CA ALA A 39 20.04 -39.57 -2.17
C ALA A 39 19.26 -39.00 -0.98
N GLY A 40 17.99 -39.40 -0.84
CA GLY A 40 17.06 -38.74 0.10
C GLY A 40 16.91 -37.26 -0.24
N ASN A 41 17.30 -36.38 0.68
CA ASN A 41 17.31 -34.92 0.50
C ASN A 41 18.70 -34.33 0.20
N THR A 42 19.69 -35.15 -0.19
CA THR A 42 21.02 -34.69 -0.63
C THR A 42 21.19 -34.88 -2.13
N PHE A 43 21.36 -33.80 -2.89
CA PHE A 43 21.76 -33.86 -4.30
C PHE A 43 23.29 -33.99 -4.39
N THR A 44 23.77 -34.92 -5.21
CA THR A 44 25.20 -35.08 -5.52
C THR A 44 25.42 -35.14 -7.03
N PRO A 45 26.36 -34.37 -7.61
CA PRO A 45 26.69 -34.48 -9.03
C PRO A 45 27.33 -35.82 -9.36
N THR A 46 27.13 -36.25 -10.60
CA THR A 46 27.77 -37.44 -11.22
C THR A 46 28.50 -37.08 -12.52
N ALA A 47 28.39 -35.84 -12.99
CA ALA A 47 29.10 -35.28 -14.14
C ALA A 47 29.31 -33.76 -13.94
N PRO A 48 30.35 -33.16 -14.57
CA PRO A 48 30.50 -31.70 -14.62
C PRO A 48 29.32 -31.01 -15.31
N GLY A 49 29.02 -29.77 -14.91
CA GLY A 49 27.94 -28.96 -15.44
C GLY A 49 26.53 -29.41 -15.00
N ALA A 50 26.42 -30.10 -13.86
CA ALA A 50 25.16 -30.59 -13.34
C ALA A 50 24.17 -29.46 -13.02
N THR A 51 22.91 -29.65 -13.40
CA THR A 51 21.81 -28.72 -13.10
C THR A 51 20.93 -29.27 -11.99
N VAL A 52 20.48 -28.40 -11.08
CA VAL A 52 19.46 -28.73 -10.08
C VAL A 52 18.26 -27.81 -10.30
N ASN A 53 17.06 -28.37 -10.37
CA ASN A 53 15.86 -27.56 -10.52
C ASN A 53 15.48 -26.90 -9.18
N ALA A 54 15.31 -25.58 -9.17
CA ALA A 54 14.95 -24.82 -7.98
C ALA A 54 13.60 -25.27 -7.37
N GLY A 55 12.59 -25.56 -8.20
CA GLY A 55 11.30 -26.07 -7.74
C GLY A 55 11.38 -27.46 -7.10
N GLU A 56 12.32 -28.30 -7.52
CA GLU A 56 12.60 -29.57 -6.84
C GLU A 56 13.22 -29.35 -5.45
N VAL A 57 14.16 -28.39 -5.32
CA VAL A 57 14.73 -27.98 -4.03
C VAL A 57 13.65 -27.46 -3.08
N GLN A 58 12.76 -26.58 -3.54
CA GLN A 58 11.62 -26.07 -2.76
C GLN A 58 10.68 -27.19 -2.31
N THR A 59 10.35 -28.12 -3.22
CA THR A 59 9.48 -29.26 -2.93
C THR A 59 10.08 -30.16 -1.84
N ARG A 60 11.40 -30.38 -1.86
CA ARG A 60 12.11 -31.17 -0.85
C ARG A 60 12.25 -30.43 0.48
N LEU A 61 12.43 -29.11 0.46
CA LEU A 61 12.49 -28.25 1.65
C LEU A 61 11.17 -28.23 2.44
N ALA A 62 10.03 -28.45 1.79
CA ALA A 62 8.74 -28.63 2.48
C ALA A 62 8.69 -29.93 3.32
N GLY A 63 9.47 -30.96 2.96
CA GLY A 63 9.49 -32.26 3.64
C GLY A 63 10.62 -32.44 4.67
N GLY A 64 11.68 -31.64 4.62
CA GLY A 64 12.82 -31.72 5.55
C GLY A 64 13.98 -30.82 5.15
N ALA A 65 15.09 -30.88 5.89
CA ALA A 65 16.33 -30.19 5.49
C ALA A 65 16.86 -30.74 4.16
N VAL A 66 17.50 -29.90 3.36
CA VAL A 66 17.99 -30.23 2.01
C VAL A 66 19.44 -29.81 1.85
N THR A 67 20.25 -30.66 1.24
CA THR A 67 21.65 -30.38 0.90
C THR A 67 21.84 -30.43 -0.60
N VAL A 68 22.34 -29.34 -1.19
CA VAL A 68 22.91 -29.35 -2.54
C VAL A 68 24.42 -29.20 -2.40
N GLN A 69 25.16 -30.24 -2.78
CA GLN A 69 26.62 -30.27 -2.68
C GLN A 69 27.28 -30.38 -4.05
N SER A 70 28.50 -29.86 -4.17
CA SER A 70 29.44 -30.20 -5.24
C SER A 70 30.57 -31.07 -4.70
N THR A 71 31.28 -31.75 -5.58
CA THR A 71 32.41 -32.64 -5.26
C THR A 71 33.74 -31.89 -5.30
N GLY A 72 34.85 -32.59 -5.01
CA GLY A 72 36.20 -32.11 -5.33
C GLY A 72 36.49 -30.67 -4.88
N GLY A 73 37.12 -29.90 -5.77
CA GLY A 73 37.31 -28.45 -5.62
C GLY A 73 36.23 -27.64 -6.33
N ASP A 74 35.09 -28.26 -6.63
CA ASP A 74 34.19 -27.86 -7.70
C ASP A 74 33.25 -26.73 -7.22
N ALA A 75 32.96 -25.75 -8.09
CA ALA A 75 32.17 -24.57 -7.70
C ALA A 75 30.66 -24.80 -7.76
N LEU A 76 29.90 -24.13 -6.87
CA LEU A 76 28.43 -24.18 -6.83
C LEU A 76 27.84 -22.78 -7.04
N ALA A 77 26.87 -22.64 -7.93
CA ALA A 77 26.11 -21.39 -8.12
C ALA A 77 24.59 -21.56 -8.00
N VAL A 78 23.92 -20.61 -7.35
CA VAL A 78 22.45 -20.48 -7.37
C VAL A 78 22.07 -19.36 -8.32
N ARG A 79 21.37 -19.70 -9.41
CA ARG A 79 20.98 -18.79 -10.50
C ARG A 79 19.48 -18.84 -10.85
N ALA A 80 18.66 -19.41 -9.97
CA ALA A 80 17.20 -19.29 -9.99
C ALA A 80 16.67 -19.08 -8.56
N PRO A 81 15.57 -18.32 -8.36
CA PRO A 81 15.06 -18.05 -7.02
C PRO A 81 14.59 -19.31 -6.29
N ILE A 82 14.67 -19.30 -4.95
CA ILE A 82 14.20 -20.38 -4.08
C ILE A 82 13.47 -19.76 -2.88
N ALA A 83 12.19 -20.09 -2.69
CA ALA A 83 11.41 -19.65 -1.52
C ALA A 83 10.97 -20.83 -0.65
N TRP A 84 11.15 -20.73 0.67
CA TRP A 84 10.78 -21.75 1.66
C TRP A 84 10.41 -21.14 3.03
N ALA A 85 9.76 -21.93 3.90
CA ALA A 85 9.18 -21.44 5.17
C ALA A 85 9.56 -22.25 6.43
N ALA A 86 10.24 -23.38 6.24
CA ALA A 86 10.70 -24.28 7.29
C ALA A 86 11.89 -25.09 6.78
N ASN A 87 12.64 -25.71 7.70
CA ASN A 87 13.86 -26.49 7.43
C ASN A 87 15.06 -25.66 6.92
N VAL A 88 16.23 -26.30 6.91
CA VAL A 88 17.50 -25.69 6.51
C VAL A 88 17.87 -26.11 5.09
N LEU A 89 18.20 -25.14 4.24
CA LEU A 89 18.91 -25.36 2.98
C LEU A 89 20.41 -25.28 3.25
N THR A 90 21.14 -26.34 2.92
CA THR A 90 22.60 -26.39 2.98
C THR A 90 23.16 -26.35 1.56
N LEU A 91 23.94 -25.32 1.25
CA LEU A 91 24.72 -25.22 0.02
C LEU A 91 26.17 -25.57 0.36
N ALA A 92 26.66 -26.70 -0.14
CA ALA A 92 27.97 -27.26 0.22
C ALA A 92 28.90 -27.35 -1.00
N ALA A 93 29.58 -26.23 -1.29
CA ALA A 93 30.56 -26.16 -2.36
C ALA A 93 31.89 -26.82 -1.98
N GLY A 94 32.37 -27.75 -2.80
CA GLY A 94 33.74 -28.27 -2.73
C GLY A 94 34.78 -27.17 -2.91
N GLY A 95 34.54 -26.26 -3.86
CA GLY A 95 35.27 -25.01 -4.07
C GLY A 95 34.52 -23.77 -3.58
N SER A 96 34.55 -22.69 -4.38
CA SER A 96 33.86 -21.44 -4.06
C SER A 96 32.34 -21.52 -4.34
N LEU A 97 31.58 -20.66 -3.66
CA LEU A 97 30.12 -20.62 -3.70
C LEU A 97 29.61 -19.27 -4.21
N ALA A 98 28.55 -19.26 -5.02
CA ALA A 98 27.90 -18.03 -5.47
C ALA A 98 26.37 -18.08 -5.34
N VAL A 99 25.79 -17.07 -4.69
CA VAL A 99 24.34 -16.84 -4.62
C VAL A 99 24.02 -15.63 -5.50
N GLN A 100 23.38 -15.89 -6.64
CA GLN A 100 23.14 -14.92 -7.71
C GLN A 100 21.66 -14.82 -8.11
N ALA A 101 20.77 -15.49 -7.38
CA ALA A 101 19.32 -15.32 -7.47
C ALA A 101 18.74 -15.22 -6.05
N GLN A 102 17.58 -14.58 -5.93
CA GLN A 102 16.92 -14.29 -4.66
C GLN A 102 16.62 -15.58 -3.86
N LEU A 103 17.00 -15.60 -2.58
CA LEU A 103 16.66 -16.68 -1.66
C LEU A 103 15.68 -16.13 -0.60
N ASP A 104 14.53 -16.77 -0.41
CA ASP A 104 13.47 -16.31 0.48
C ASP A 104 13.20 -17.34 1.59
N ALA A 105 13.90 -17.21 2.72
CA ALA A 105 13.78 -18.07 3.89
C ALA A 105 12.86 -17.44 4.95
N THR A 106 11.58 -17.76 4.87
CA THR A 106 10.53 -17.20 5.73
C THR A 106 10.31 -18.02 7.02
N GLY A 107 9.67 -17.43 8.03
CA GLY A 107 9.26 -18.15 9.25
C GLY A 107 10.43 -18.70 10.07
N ALA A 108 10.55 -20.03 10.13
CA ALA A 108 11.60 -20.76 10.85
C ALA A 108 12.59 -21.46 9.90
N ALA A 109 12.63 -21.04 8.63
CA ALA A 109 13.60 -21.50 7.64
C ALA A 109 15.05 -21.15 8.04
N GLY A 110 16.00 -21.92 7.53
CA GLY A 110 17.44 -21.66 7.72
C GLY A 110 18.26 -21.85 6.45
N LEU A 111 19.47 -21.27 6.47
CA LEU A 111 20.44 -21.34 5.39
C LEU A 111 21.84 -21.59 5.95
N ALA A 112 22.53 -22.60 5.41
CA ALA A 112 23.91 -22.93 5.71
C ALA A 112 24.78 -22.85 4.44
N LEU A 113 25.77 -21.95 4.44
CA LEU A 113 26.71 -21.77 3.34
C LEU A 113 28.06 -22.41 3.70
N HIS A 114 28.27 -23.62 3.20
CA HIS A 114 29.50 -24.38 3.37
C HIS A 114 30.32 -24.29 2.08
N TYR A 115 31.57 -23.86 2.17
CA TYR A 115 32.43 -23.57 1.02
C TYR A 115 33.86 -24.06 1.25
N GLY A 116 34.60 -24.32 0.17
CA GLY A 116 35.92 -24.95 0.21
C GLY A 116 35.93 -26.37 0.78
N GLN A 117 34.78 -27.07 0.77
CA GLN A 117 34.60 -28.35 1.47
C GLN A 117 35.47 -29.50 0.92
N GLY A 118 36.10 -29.34 -0.25
CA GLY A 118 37.07 -30.28 -0.80
C GLY A 118 38.42 -30.31 -0.08
N ALA A 119 38.70 -29.31 0.75
CA ALA A 119 39.97 -29.17 1.47
C ALA A 119 39.75 -28.81 2.95
N VAL A 120 40.79 -28.97 3.76
CA VAL A 120 40.83 -28.40 5.12
C VAL A 120 40.78 -26.87 5.07
N ALA A 121 40.40 -26.21 6.16
CA ALA A 121 40.30 -24.75 6.26
C ALA A 121 41.67 -24.06 6.26
N ALA A 122 42.71 -24.74 6.74
CA ALA A 122 44.07 -24.19 6.80
C ALA A 122 44.67 -24.03 5.38
N GLY A 123 44.87 -22.78 4.95
CA GLY A 123 45.38 -22.46 3.61
C GLY A 123 44.33 -22.50 2.50
N ASN A 124 43.04 -22.68 2.84
CA ASN A 124 41.94 -22.71 1.89
C ASN A 124 41.68 -21.32 1.30
N THR A 125 41.57 -21.23 -0.02
CA THR A 125 41.34 -19.98 -0.77
C THR A 125 39.91 -19.81 -1.27
N ALA A 126 39.03 -20.79 -1.05
CA ALA A 126 37.63 -20.67 -1.42
C ALA A 126 36.93 -19.57 -0.60
N ASP A 127 36.04 -18.81 -1.24
CA ASP A 127 35.17 -17.83 -0.59
C ASP A 127 33.72 -18.02 -1.08
N TYR A 128 32.80 -17.25 -0.50
CA TYR A 128 31.42 -17.16 -1.00
C TYR A 128 31.06 -15.73 -1.41
N LEU A 129 30.36 -15.63 -2.53
CA LEU A 129 29.88 -14.38 -3.12
C LEU A 129 28.35 -14.36 -3.05
N VAL A 130 27.77 -13.27 -2.55
CA VAL A 130 26.32 -13.05 -2.56
C VAL A 130 26.04 -11.77 -3.36
N SER A 131 25.55 -11.95 -4.58
CA SER A 131 25.26 -10.88 -5.55
C SER A 131 23.76 -10.59 -5.69
N ALA A 132 22.91 -11.46 -5.16
CA ALA A 132 21.46 -11.29 -5.08
C ALA A 132 20.99 -11.35 -3.61
N PRO A 133 19.92 -10.63 -3.21
CA PRO A 133 19.43 -10.62 -1.84
C PRO A 133 19.03 -12.00 -1.31
N VAL A 134 19.38 -12.26 -0.05
CA VAL A 134 19.05 -13.49 0.68
C VAL A 134 18.16 -13.11 1.87
N ASN A 135 16.87 -12.99 1.61
CA ASN A 135 15.87 -12.63 2.60
C ASN A 135 15.77 -13.75 3.66
N LEU A 136 16.06 -13.41 4.92
CA LEU A 136 16.00 -14.32 6.06
C LEU A 136 15.12 -13.72 7.16
N ALA A 137 14.13 -14.46 7.65
CA ALA A 137 13.40 -14.06 8.85
C ALA A 137 14.32 -13.99 10.08
N ALA A 138 14.13 -13.00 10.97
CA ALA A 138 14.90 -12.86 12.21
C ALA A 138 14.76 -14.06 13.18
N THR A 139 13.71 -14.87 13.00
CA THR A 139 13.46 -16.15 13.69
C THR A 139 14.07 -17.38 13.02
N GLY A 140 14.71 -17.20 11.85
CA GLY A 140 15.39 -18.25 11.11
C GLY A 140 16.79 -18.56 11.65
N SER A 141 17.62 -19.19 10.82
CA SER A 141 19.03 -19.45 11.16
C SER A 141 19.96 -19.25 9.96
N TYR A 142 21.13 -18.62 10.22
CA TYR A 142 22.19 -18.44 9.23
C TYR A 142 23.53 -18.95 9.76
N GLN A 143 24.20 -19.78 8.96
CA GLN A 143 25.49 -20.37 9.30
C GLN A 143 26.45 -20.38 8.11
N THR A 144 27.75 -20.20 8.36
CA THR A 144 28.80 -20.38 7.34
C THR A 144 29.94 -21.27 7.81
N ARG A 145 30.58 -21.97 6.87
CA ARG A 145 31.72 -22.88 7.14
C ARG A 145 32.72 -22.89 5.98
N LEU A 146 33.98 -22.59 6.26
CA LEU A 146 35.10 -22.77 5.35
C LEU A 146 35.80 -24.11 5.65
N GLY A 147 36.02 -24.93 4.63
CA GLY A 147 36.76 -26.19 4.73
C GLY A 147 36.01 -27.33 5.41
N SER A 148 36.48 -28.56 5.17
CA SER A 148 35.88 -29.81 5.68
C SER A 148 36.03 -30.01 7.19
N ASP A 149 37.02 -29.37 7.82
CA ASP A 149 37.35 -29.41 9.25
C ASP A 149 37.02 -28.10 10.00
N GLY A 150 36.80 -26.99 9.28
CA GLY A 150 36.63 -25.66 9.87
C GLY A 150 35.42 -25.52 10.79
N ALA A 151 35.49 -24.54 11.71
CA ALA A 151 34.42 -24.25 12.64
C ALA A 151 33.20 -23.61 11.95
N VAL A 152 32.00 -24.06 12.31
CA VAL A 152 30.73 -23.44 11.87
C VAL A 152 30.55 -22.10 12.59
N ARG A 153 30.33 -21.04 11.83
CA ARG A 153 30.01 -19.70 12.36
C ARG A 153 28.51 -19.50 12.29
N SER A 154 27.86 -19.24 13.43
CA SER A 154 26.46 -18.80 13.50
C SER A 154 26.38 -17.28 13.59
N TYR A 155 25.28 -16.72 13.07
CA TYR A 155 25.01 -15.29 12.98
C TYR A 155 23.64 -14.95 13.57
N THR A 156 23.49 -13.75 14.11
CA THR A 156 22.18 -13.17 14.43
C THR A 156 21.67 -12.39 13.23
N ILE A 157 20.43 -12.68 12.81
CA ILE A 157 19.80 -12.10 11.63
C ILE A 157 19.14 -10.77 12.01
N LEU A 158 19.42 -9.72 11.24
CA LEU A 158 18.92 -8.36 11.43
C LEU A 158 17.98 -7.99 10.28
N THR A 159 16.75 -7.61 10.60
CA THR A 159 15.72 -7.21 9.60
C THR A 159 15.12 -5.83 9.88
N THR A 160 15.66 -5.08 10.84
CA THR A 160 15.16 -3.73 11.20
C THR A 160 16.30 -2.79 11.61
N LEU A 161 16.08 -1.49 11.45
CA LEU A 161 16.99 -0.42 11.86
C LEU A 161 17.23 -0.36 13.38
N GLY A 162 16.16 -0.59 14.16
CA GLY A 162 16.14 -0.33 15.60
C GLY A 162 15.67 1.07 15.97
N ALA A 163 15.51 1.30 17.28
CA ALA A 163 15.27 2.62 17.84
C ALA A 163 16.58 3.37 18.12
N GLU A 164 16.52 4.69 18.24
CA GLU A 164 17.66 5.53 18.60
C GLU A 164 18.28 5.04 19.93
N GLY A 165 19.60 4.80 19.93
CA GLY A 165 20.31 4.32 21.11
C GLY A 165 20.06 2.85 21.50
N SER A 166 19.42 2.04 20.63
CA SER A 166 19.23 0.61 20.86
C SER A 166 20.55 -0.13 21.17
N THR A 167 20.47 -1.13 22.05
CA THR A 167 21.56 -2.06 22.43
C THR A 167 21.07 -3.51 22.52
N THR A 168 19.97 -3.85 21.84
CA THR A 168 19.26 -5.14 21.94
C THR A 168 20.05 -6.35 21.40
N GLY A 169 21.00 -6.13 20.50
CA GLY A 169 21.61 -7.15 19.65
C GLY A 169 20.66 -7.77 18.60
N ALA A 170 19.44 -7.26 18.42
CA ALA A 170 18.41 -7.81 17.52
C ALA A 170 18.04 -6.88 16.34
N ASP A 171 18.59 -5.67 16.32
CA ASP A 171 18.39 -4.64 15.31
C ASP A 171 19.72 -3.93 14.97
N LEU A 172 19.80 -3.20 13.85
CA LEU A 172 21.04 -2.63 13.33
C LEU A 172 21.72 -1.68 14.31
N GLN A 173 20.96 -0.76 14.93
CA GLN A 173 21.48 0.11 15.98
C GLN A 173 21.87 -0.71 17.23
N GLY A 174 21.06 -1.72 17.54
CA GLY A 174 21.20 -2.66 18.66
C GLY A 174 22.46 -3.51 18.66
N MET A 175 23.19 -3.61 17.55
CA MET A 175 24.52 -4.20 17.49
C MET A 175 25.50 -3.60 18.52
N ASN A 176 25.25 -2.37 18.99
CA ASN A 176 26.04 -1.76 20.06
C ASN A 176 25.99 -2.49 21.41
N GLY A 177 25.10 -3.47 21.60
CA GLY A 177 25.07 -4.34 22.80
C GLY A 177 26.13 -5.45 22.84
N ASP A 178 26.66 -5.90 21.70
CA ASP A 178 27.69 -6.96 21.64
C ASP A 178 28.53 -6.85 20.35
N TRP A 179 29.79 -6.44 20.49
CA TRP A 179 30.68 -6.19 19.35
C TRP A 179 31.49 -7.43 18.91
N ALA A 180 31.25 -8.60 19.50
CA ALA A 180 31.93 -9.87 19.20
C ALA A 180 31.02 -10.90 18.52
N ARG A 181 29.70 -10.77 18.69
CA ARG A 181 28.68 -11.51 17.93
C ARG A 181 28.84 -11.29 16.42
N ASN A 182 28.58 -12.34 15.63
CA ASN A 182 28.43 -12.20 14.17
C ASN A 182 26.98 -11.82 13.83
N TYR A 183 26.82 -10.98 12.83
CA TYR A 183 25.53 -10.44 12.39
C TYR A 183 25.36 -10.61 10.89
N ALA A 184 24.13 -10.82 10.42
CA ALA A 184 23.81 -10.84 9.01
C ALA A 184 22.51 -10.05 8.74
N LEU A 185 22.44 -9.34 7.62
CA LEU A 185 21.17 -8.75 7.17
C LEU A 185 20.27 -9.86 6.59
N GLY A 186 18.99 -9.84 6.96
CA GLY A 186 17.96 -10.70 6.37
C GLY A 186 16.89 -9.94 5.57
N ALA A 187 17.08 -8.63 5.42
CA ALA A 187 16.28 -7.72 4.61
C ALA A 187 17.09 -6.43 4.36
N ASP A 188 16.68 -5.64 3.37
CA ASP A 188 17.20 -4.28 3.19
C ASP A 188 16.74 -3.37 4.34
N ILE A 189 17.61 -2.45 4.78
CA ILE A 189 17.35 -1.56 5.90
C ILE A 189 17.20 -0.11 5.41
N ASP A 190 15.98 0.41 5.36
CA ASP A 190 15.77 1.86 5.22
C ASP A 190 16.13 2.55 6.55
N ALA A 191 17.24 3.29 6.53
CA ALA A 191 17.77 4.04 7.64
C ALA A 191 17.39 5.54 7.59
N SER A 192 16.46 5.97 6.73
CA SER A 192 16.04 7.38 6.61
C SER A 192 15.57 8.01 7.91
N ALA A 193 14.96 7.23 8.82
CA ALA A 193 14.56 7.69 10.15
C ALA A 193 15.74 8.26 10.97
N THR A 194 16.97 7.83 10.69
CA THR A 194 18.18 8.34 11.36
C THR A 194 18.43 9.82 11.11
N ALA A 195 17.92 10.40 10.01
CA ALA A 195 18.00 11.84 9.77
C ALA A 195 17.21 12.69 10.79
N GLY A 196 16.32 12.09 11.58
CA GLY A 196 15.62 12.73 12.69
C GLY A 196 16.21 12.48 14.08
N TRP A 197 17.31 11.71 14.19
CA TRP A 197 17.95 11.35 15.47
C TRP A 197 18.99 12.40 15.91
N ALA A 198 19.32 12.44 17.21
CA ALA A 198 20.25 13.41 17.79
C ALA A 198 21.71 13.15 17.35
N GLY A 199 22.10 13.77 16.23
CA GLY A 199 23.39 13.52 15.56
C GLY A 199 23.38 12.27 14.69
N GLY A 200 22.21 11.85 14.21
CA GLY A 200 22.06 10.67 13.36
C GLY A 200 22.33 9.33 14.07
N PHE A 201 22.44 8.27 13.28
CA PHE A 201 22.75 6.91 13.72
C PHE A 201 23.99 6.87 14.63
N GLY A 202 23.94 6.11 15.71
CA GLY A 202 25.04 5.93 16.65
C GLY A 202 26.03 4.88 16.13
N PRO A 203 27.28 5.25 15.76
CA PRO A 203 28.26 4.32 15.22
C PRO A 203 28.40 3.05 16.06
N ILE A 204 28.51 1.90 15.41
CA ILE A 204 28.69 0.60 16.07
C ILE A 204 30.12 0.50 16.57
N ALA A 205 30.32 0.11 17.84
CA ALA A 205 31.59 0.22 18.54
C ALA A 205 32.19 1.65 18.46
N PRO A 206 31.50 2.66 19.05
CA PRO A 206 31.95 4.04 19.03
C PRO A 206 33.16 4.17 19.96
N SER A 207 34.32 4.53 19.41
CA SER A 207 35.59 4.52 20.14
C SER A 207 36.14 5.93 20.36
N THR A 208 36.77 6.13 21.51
CA THR A 208 37.66 7.27 21.79
C THR A 208 39.13 6.84 21.82
N THR A 209 39.40 5.54 21.66
CA THR A 209 40.74 4.92 21.73
C THR A 209 41.10 4.30 20.38
N ARG A 210 42.21 3.53 20.32
CA ARG A 210 42.57 2.69 19.16
C ARG A 210 42.46 1.19 19.42
N ILE A 211 42.03 0.78 20.62
CA ILE A 211 42.09 -0.62 21.08
C ILE A 211 40.72 -1.30 21.18
N ASP A 212 39.65 -0.51 21.27
CA ASP A 212 38.26 -0.96 21.35
C ASP A 212 37.59 -0.84 19.96
N GLY A 213 36.86 -1.86 19.52
CA GLY A 213 36.26 -1.92 18.18
C GLY A 213 35.47 -3.20 17.93
N PHE A 214 34.78 -3.26 16.78
CA PHE A 214 34.02 -4.43 16.33
C PHE A 214 34.92 -5.61 15.94
N THR A 215 34.69 -6.78 16.55
CA THR A 215 35.49 -8.02 16.41
C THR A 215 34.73 -9.17 15.75
N GLY A 216 33.41 -9.04 15.56
CA GLY A 216 32.58 -10.01 14.86
C GLY A 216 32.75 -9.99 13.34
N ARG A 217 31.96 -10.83 12.65
CA ARG A 217 31.72 -10.74 11.21
C ARG A 217 30.33 -10.16 10.93
N PHE A 218 30.24 -9.24 9.98
CA PHE A 218 28.98 -8.69 9.47
C PHE A 218 28.81 -9.10 8.00
N ASP A 219 27.70 -9.75 7.67
CA ASP A 219 27.35 -10.17 6.31
C ASP A 219 26.13 -9.43 5.81
N GLY A 220 26.27 -8.66 4.74
CA GLY A 220 25.13 -8.00 4.12
C GLY A 220 24.22 -8.97 3.36
N LEU A 221 24.67 -10.19 3.02
CA LEU A 221 23.85 -11.17 2.30
C LEU A 221 23.19 -10.62 1.01
N GLY A 222 23.84 -9.66 0.34
CA GLY A 222 23.35 -9.01 -0.87
C GLY A 222 22.43 -7.81 -0.61
N HIS A 223 22.14 -7.47 0.65
CA HIS A 223 21.27 -6.38 1.07
C HIS A 223 21.97 -5.02 1.16
N VAL A 224 21.14 -3.96 1.16
CA VAL A 224 21.57 -2.57 1.33
C VAL A 224 21.08 -1.96 2.65
N ILE A 225 21.87 -1.03 3.19
CA ILE A 225 21.47 -0.07 4.22
C ILE A 225 21.34 1.29 3.53
N ASP A 226 20.12 1.81 3.42
CA ASP A 226 19.78 2.95 2.57
C ASP A 226 19.47 4.22 3.37
N ARG A 227 19.87 5.40 2.88
CA ARG A 227 19.61 6.71 3.52
C ARG A 227 20.21 6.89 4.93
N LEU A 228 21.21 6.08 5.29
CA LEU A 228 21.91 6.16 6.57
C LEU A 228 22.48 7.57 6.80
N THR A 229 22.07 8.22 7.88
CA THR A 229 22.52 9.59 8.23
C THR A 229 23.25 9.56 9.58
N ILE A 230 24.46 10.11 9.61
CA ILE A 230 25.29 10.29 10.80
C ILE A 230 25.84 11.73 10.74
N ASP A 231 25.43 12.59 11.68
CA ASP A 231 25.86 13.99 11.71
C ASP A 231 26.54 14.30 13.04
N ARG A 232 27.86 14.07 13.09
CA ARG A 232 28.66 14.12 14.32
C ARG A 232 29.99 14.87 14.10
N PRO A 233 29.97 16.13 13.59
CA PRO A 233 31.14 16.84 13.09
C PRO A 233 32.24 17.12 14.13
N SER A 234 31.94 17.01 15.43
CA SER A 234 32.90 17.14 16.53
C SER A 234 33.43 15.80 17.07
N ASN A 235 32.87 14.66 16.62
CA ASN A 235 33.30 13.33 17.04
C ASN A 235 34.35 12.76 16.08
N ASN A 236 35.34 12.05 16.63
CA ASN A 236 36.27 11.26 15.82
C ASN A 236 35.76 9.83 15.68
N TYR A 237 36.31 9.07 14.73
CA TYR A 237 35.96 7.66 14.47
C TYR A 237 34.47 7.50 14.11
N VAL A 238 34.06 8.11 12.99
CA VAL A 238 32.66 8.22 12.56
C VAL A 238 32.41 7.43 11.27
N GLY A 239 31.39 6.57 11.30
CA GLY A 239 30.92 5.71 10.21
C GLY A 239 29.83 4.76 10.72
N LEU A 240 29.33 3.83 9.88
CA LEU A 240 28.45 2.76 10.37
C LEU A 240 29.10 2.01 11.54
N PHE A 241 30.40 1.71 11.42
CA PHE A 241 31.26 1.28 12.51
C PHE A 241 32.18 2.45 12.92
N GLY A 242 32.30 2.71 14.22
CA GLY A 242 33.21 3.71 14.75
C GLY A 242 34.66 3.26 14.61
N ASN A 243 34.98 2.11 15.25
CA ASN A 243 36.25 1.42 15.05
C ASN A 243 36.06 -0.09 14.86
N SER A 244 36.91 -0.71 14.05
CA SER A 244 36.97 -2.17 13.85
C SER A 244 38.25 -2.75 14.45
N ARG A 245 38.20 -3.97 14.99
CA ARG A 245 39.36 -4.71 15.49
C ARG A 245 39.29 -6.19 15.11
N ASP A 246 40.13 -6.62 14.18
CA ASP A 246 40.12 -7.96 13.57
C ASP A 246 38.77 -8.34 12.89
N GLY A 247 37.87 -7.37 12.71
CA GLY A 247 36.51 -7.57 12.18
C GLY A 247 36.45 -7.77 10.66
N ALA A 248 35.39 -8.43 10.19
CA ALA A 248 35.19 -8.74 8.78
C ALA A 248 33.80 -8.32 8.27
N LEU A 249 33.75 -7.56 7.18
CA LEU A 249 32.51 -7.14 6.50
C LEU A 249 32.47 -7.71 5.09
N VAL A 250 31.33 -8.29 4.70
CA VAL A 250 31.14 -8.84 3.35
C VAL A 250 29.74 -8.53 2.79
N ASN A 251 29.62 -8.50 1.46
CA ASN A 251 28.35 -8.54 0.71
C ASN A 251 27.29 -7.48 1.10
N VAL A 252 27.68 -6.28 1.54
CA VAL A 252 26.76 -5.19 1.95
C VAL A 252 26.89 -3.94 1.07
N GLY A 253 25.76 -3.32 0.73
CA GLY A 253 25.71 -1.95 0.20
C GLY A 253 25.36 -0.92 1.26
N LEU A 254 25.99 0.26 1.21
CA LEU A 254 25.54 1.45 1.94
C LEU A 254 25.17 2.52 0.91
N THR A 255 23.87 2.77 0.73
CA THR A 255 23.35 3.57 -0.39
C THR A 255 22.78 4.90 0.06
N ARG A 256 23.08 5.96 -0.70
CA ARG A 256 22.66 7.36 -0.44
C ARG A 256 22.89 7.80 1.02
N ALA A 257 24.01 7.37 1.59
CA ALA A 257 24.39 7.68 2.97
C ALA A 257 24.93 9.12 3.10
N SER A 258 24.71 9.75 4.26
CA SER A 258 25.25 11.06 4.61
C SER A 258 26.01 10.95 5.93
N VAL A 259 27.34 11.10 5.89
CA VAL A 259 28.20 10.90 7.07
C VAL A 259 29.10 12.12 7.27
N ALA A 260 28.86 12.86 8.35
CA ALA A 260 29.67 14.00 8.78
C ALA A 260 30.37 13.70 10.11
N GLY A 261 31.68 13.96 10.19
CA GLY A 261 32.51 13.67 11.36
C GLY A 261 33.69 14.63 11.53
N GLY A 262 34.49 14.42 12.57
CA GLY A 262 35.74 15.11 12.84
C GLY A 262 36.94 14.44 12.15
N VAL A 263 37.73 13.68 12.90
CA VAL A 263 38.91 12.95 12.41
C VAL A 263 38.62 11.45 12.28
N SER A 264 39.14 10.80 11.23
CA SER A 264 38.91 9.38 10.92
C SER A 264 37.43 9.12 10.63
N VAL A 265 37.01 9.47 9.42
CA VAL A 265 35.60 9.46 8.99
C VAL A 265 35.45 8.64 7.70
N GLY A 266 34.52 7.68 7.67
CA GLY A 266 34.21 6.91 6.48
C GLY A 266 32.80 6.32 6.54
N ILE A 267 32.17 6.08 5.40
CA ILE A 267 30.76 5.63 5.37
C ILE A 267 30.59 4.29 6.09
N LEU A 268 31.53 3.37 5.90
CA LEU A 268 31.53 2.05 6.52
C LEU A 268 32.31 2.03 7.85
N ALA A 269 33.51 2.62 7.90
CA ALA A 269 34.31 2.70 9.13
C ALA A 269 34.98 4.06 9.33
N GLY A 270 34.93 4.57 10.57
CA GLY A 270 35.76 5.70 10.98
C GLY A 270 37.24 5.31 11.08
N GLY A 271 37.55 4.36 11.98
CA GLY A 271 38.88 3.77 12.16
C GLY A 271 38.90 2.25 11.97
N THR A 272 40.09 1.70 11.69
CA THR A 272 40.29 0.25 11.54
C THR A 272 41.61 -0.22 12.17
N ASN A 273 41.58 -1.33 12.91
CA ASN A 273 42.72 -1.95 13.59
C ASN A 273 42.75 -3.46 13.29
N THR A 274 43.22 -3.82 12.08
CA THR A 274 42.88 -5.07 11.38
C THR A 274 41.42 -5.09 10.94
N MET A 275 41.16 -5.03 9.63
CA MET A 275 39.83 -5.21 9.06
C MET A 275 39.88 -5.81 7.65
N THR A 276 38.93 -6.68 7.31
CA THR A 276 38.73 -7.20 5.95
C THR A 276 37.36 -6.79 5.43
N VAL A 277 37.30 -6.24 4.21
CA VAL A 277 36.06 -5.79 3.55
C VAL A 277 36.01 -6.39 2.14
N ARG A 278 34.98 -7.18 1.80
CA ARG A 278 34.82 -7.79 0.47
C ARG A 278 33.44 -7.64 -0.14
N ASN A 279 33.35 -7.40 -1.45
CA ASN A 279 32.07 -7.26 -2.18
C ASN A 279 31.17 -6.20 -1.53
N VAL A 280 31.73 -5.03 -1.21
CA VAL A 280 31.03 -3.95 -0.49
C VAL A 280 31.01 -2.69 -1.35
N HIS A 281 29.91 -1.94 -1.28
CA HIS A 281 29.79 -0.68 -1.99
C HIS A 281 29.26 0.49 -1.14
N THR A 282 29.71 1.71 -1.45
CA THR A 282 29.27 2.94 -0.78
C THR A 282 28.84 4.03 -1.77
N THR A 283 27.70 4.68 -1.50
CA THR A 283 27.21 5.84 -2.27
C THR A 283 26.60 6.91 -1.37
N GLY A 284 26.59 8.16 -1.82
CA GLY A 284 26.16 9.32 -1.03
C GLY A 284 27.30 10.32 -0.83
N SER A 285 27.49 10.81 0.39
CA SER A 285 28.48 11.82 0.74
C SER A 285 29.11 11.59 2.11
N VAL A 286 30.42 11.80 2.20
CA VAL A 286 31.18 11.78 3.46
C VAL A 286 32.01 13.06 3.63
N THR A 287 31.90 13.67 4.79
CA THR A 287 32.58 14.93 5.13
C THR A 287 33.29 14.81 6.48
N GLY A 288 34.52 15.31 6.56
CA GLY A 288 35.22 15.45 7.84
C GLY A 288 36.39 16.41 7.79
N ALA A 289 37.16 16.49 8.87
CA ALA A 289 38.28 17.43 9.03
C ALA A 289 39.67 16.80 8.86
N ASN A 290 39.81 15.47 9.02
CA ASN A 290 41.03 14.76 8.66
C ASN A 290 40.81 13.25 8.49
N ALA A 291 41.60 12.61 7.62
CA ALA A 291 41.49 11.18 7.28
C ALA A 291 40.05 10.78 6.94
N VAL A 292 39.53 11.36 5.85
CA VAL A 292 38.18 11.14 5.35
C VAL A 292 38.24 10.18 4.15
N GLY A 293 37.51 9.07 4.21
CA GLY A 293 37.52 8.03 3.18
C GLY A 293 36.12 7.65 2.71
N GLY A 294 35.94 7.38 1.41
CA GLY A 294 34.64 6.92 0.87
C GLY A 294 34.14 5.60 1.48
N VAL A 295 35.05 4.76 1.99
CA VAL A 295 34.74 3.52 2.70
C VAL A 295 35.26 3.57 4.14
N ALA A 296 36.56 3.84 4.33
CA ALA A 296 37.22 3.82 5.63
C ALA A 296 38.06 5.09 5.88
N GLY A 297 37.90 5.72 7.04
CA GLY A 297 38.63 6.94 7.40
C GLY A 297 40.13 6.74 7.58
N ASP A 298 40.55 5.92 8.56
CA ASP A 298 41.97 5.64 8.85
C ASP A 298 42.24 4.15 9.14
N SER A 299 43.46 3.68 8.83
CA SER A 299 43.95 2.32 9.09
C SER A 299 45.17 2.34 10.01
N PHE A 300 44.98 1.81 11.23
CA PHE A 300 46.03 1.76 12.25
C PHE A 300 46.94 0.55 12.11
N VAL A 301 46.46 -0.56 11.57
CA VAL A 301 47.24 -1.79 11.30
C VAL A 301 46.93 -2.27 9.89
N ASP A 302 46.37 -3.47 9.70
CA ASP A 302 46.08 -4.04 8.39
C ASP A 302 44.65 -3.67 7.93
N LEU A 303 44.50 -3.24 6.68
CA LEU A 303 43.18 -3.07 6.05
C LEU A 303 43.22 -3.73 4.68
N MET A 304 42.32 -4.68 4.43
CA MET A 304 42.14 -5.33 3.13
C MET A 304 40.80 -4.93 2.53
N LEU A 305 40.82 -4.27 1.38
CA LEU A 305 39.67 -4.03 0.51
C LEU A 305 39.80 -4.93 -0.73
N ASP A 306 38.78 -5.74 -1.03
CA ASP A 306 38.77 -6.65 -2.18
C ASP A 306 37.41 -6.66 -2.89
N GLY A 307 37.36 -6.25 -4.15
CA GLY A 307 36.08 -6.09 -4.86
C GLY A 307 35.18 -5.00 -4.25
N VAL A 308 35.78 -3.92 -3.74
CA VAL A 308 35.08 -2.82 -3.05
C VAL A 308 34.96 -1.60 -3.96
N TRP A 309 33.84 -0.88 -3.91
CA TRP A 309 33.72 0.38 -4.67
C TRP A 309 32.97 1.52 -3.99
N SER A 310 33.30 2.74 -4.42
CA SER A 310 32.72 3.99 -3.90
C SER A 310 32.29 4.93 -5.04
N LYS A 311 31.03 5.36 -5.00
CA LYS A 311 30.51 6.50 -5.79
C LYS A 311 30.31 7.75 -4.92
N ALA A 312 30.68 7.68 -3.64
CA ALA A 312 30.41 8.71 -2.66
C ALA A 312 31.34 9.94 -2.82
N SER A 313 30.80 11.14 -2.66
CA SER A 313 31.63 12.35 -2.61
C SER A 313 32.39 12.41 -1.28
N VAL A 314 33.70 12.61 -1.35
CA VAL A 314 34.61 12.63 -0.19
C VAL A 314 35.17 14.03 -0.02
N THR A 315 34.82 14.71 1.09
CA THR A 315 35.31 16.06 1.38
C THR A 315 36.03 16.11 2.72
N ALA A 316 37.32 16.45 2.70
CA ALA A 316 38.10 16.72 3.89
C ALA A 316 38.40 18.23 4.00
N THR A 317 37.89 18.87 5.04
CA THR A 317 38.03 20.30 5.31
C THR A 317 39.22 20.58 6.24
N GLN A 318 39.71 21.82 6.24
CA GLN A 318 40.85 22.20 7.09
C GLN A 318 40.40 22.36 8.55
N MET A 319 41.08 21.70 9.49
CA MET A 319 40.92 22.01 10.92
C MET A 319 41.37 23.45 11.19
N GLY A 320 40.50 24.23 11.84
CA GLY A 320 40.81 25.62 12.23
C GLY A 320 42.01 25.68 13.18
N ALA A 321 42.89 26.67 12.96
CA ALA A 321 44.25 26.73 13.53
C ALA A 321 44.34 27.06 15.06
N GLY A 322 43.31 26.72 15.85
CA GLY A 322 43.20 27.08 17.27
C GLY A 322 43.62 26.01 18.29
N THR A 323 43.93 24.78 17.86
CA THR A 323 44.06 23.61 18.77
C THR A 323 45.50 23.17 19.09
N GLY A 324 46.51 23.88 18.58
CA GLY A 324 47.93 23.64 18.91
C GLY A 324 48.56 22.36 18.32
N ALA A 325 47.81 21.55 17.57
CA ALA A 325 48.37 20.47 16.76
C ALA A 325 49.10 21.02 15.52
N PRO A 326 50.17 20.36 15.03
CA PRO A 326 50.83 20.75 13.78
C PRO A 326 49.88 20.63 12.58
N SER A 327 50.02 21.52 11.61
CA SER A 327 49.10 21.67 10.47
C SER A 327 49.22 20.55 9.45
N LEU A 328 48.57 19.42 9.74
CA LEU A 328 48.29 18.31 8.82
C LEU A 328 46.78 18.02 8.90
N GLY A 329 46.00 18.50 7.94
CA GLY A 329 44.54 18.44 7.96
C GLY A 329 43.89 18.40 6.59
N GLY A 330 42.63 17.98 6.54
CA GLY A 330 41.91 17.82 5.28
C GLY A 330 42.51 16.75 4.36
N ILE A 331 42.91 15.59 4.90
CA ILE A 331 43.28 14.41 4.10
C ILE A 331 42.01 13.71 3.59
N ALA A 332 41.85 13.57 2.27
CA ALA A 332 40.72 12.89 1.60
C ALA A 332 41.16 11.71 0.73
N GLY A 333 40.41 10.61 0.74
CA GLY A 333 40.65 9.42 -0.09
C GLY A 333 39.38 8.79 -0.66
N GLY A 334 39.35 8.45 -1.96
CA GLY A 334 38.14 7.90 -2.60
C GLY A 334 37.65 6.56 -2.02
N LEU A 335 38.57 5.73 -1.49
CA LEU A 335 38.26 4.54 -0.70
C LEU A 335 38.74 4.67 0.75
N VAL A 336 40.03 4.98 0.95
CA VAL A 336 40.69 5.02 2.26
C VAL A 336 41.30 6.41 2.50
N GLY A 337 40.93 7.08 3.59
CA GLY A 337 41.46 8.41 3.91
C GLY A 337 42.94 8.39 4.31
N GLY A 338 43.27 7.63 5.35
CA GLY A 338 44.59 7.57 5.96
C GLY A 338 45.09 6.16 6.27
N SER A 339 46.38 6.06 6.59
CA SER A 339 46.95 4.90 7.29
C SER A 339 48.23 5.27 8.05
N VAL A 340 48.46 4.61 9.18
CA VAL A 340 49.50 4.98 10.17
C VAL A 340 50.65 3.97 10.24
N SER A 341 50.39 2.74 10.71
CA SER A 341 51.47 1.79 11.05
C SER A 341 51.84 0.82 9.92
N ARG A 342 50.92 0.58 8.97
CA ARG A 342 51.12 -0.19 7.73
C ARG A 342 50.31 0.44 6.61
N GLY A 343 50.68 0.17 5.36
CA GLY A 343 49.87 0.58 4.21
C GLY A 343 48.71 -0.41 3.98
N PRO A 344 47.56 0.05 3.49
CA PRO A 344 46.43 -0.83 3.18
C PRO A 344 46.71 -1.70 1.94
N THR A 345 46.00 -2.83 1.86
CA THR A 345 45.90 -3.71 0.70
C THR A 345 44.58 -3.41 -0.03
N ILE A 346 44.63 -2.88 -1.25
CA ILE A 346 43.47 -2.52 -2.08
C ILE A 346 43.53 -3.31 -3.38
N VAL A 347 42.57 -4.20 -3.60
CA VAL A 347 42.58 -5.18 -4.70
C VAL A 347 41.23 -5.14 -5.44
N ARG A 348 41.25 -5.21 -6.79
CA ARG A 348 40.03 -5.34 -7.62
C ARG A 348 38.94 -4.29 -7.32
N SER A 349 39.34 -3.10 -6.89
CA SER A 349 38.47 -2.08 -6.27
C SER A 349 38.46 -0.79 -7.09
N TYR A 350 37.41 0.03 -6.97
CA TYR A 350 37.32 1.26 -7.76
C TYR A 350 36.58 2.42 -7.09
N ALA A 351 36.95 3.66 -7.44
CA ALA A 351 36.26 4.85 -6.95
C ALA A 351 35.90 5.81 -8.09
N LEU A 352 34.64 6.27 -8.08
CA LEU A 352 34.03 7.17 -9.07
C LEU A 352 33.57 8.49 -8.44
N GLY A 353 33.45 8.55 -7.11
CA GLY A 353 33.06 9.76 -6.40
C GLY A 353 34.09 10.89 -6.49
N ALA A 354 33.62 12.13 -6.39
CA ALA A 354 34.49 13.30 -6.32
C ALA A 354 35.27 13.33 -5.00
N VAL A 355 36.58 13.57 -5.04
CA VAL A 355 37.46 13.61 -3.86
C VAL A 355 38.09 15.00 -3.73
N SER A 356 37.88 15.65 -2.58
CA SER A 356 38.38 17.00 -2.28
C SER A 356 39.05 17.06 -0.92
N GLY A 357 40.32 17.45 -0.88
CA GLY A 357 41.11 17.61 0.36
C GLY A 357 41.66 19.03 0.53
N SER A 358 42.24 19.33 1.69
CA SER A 358 42.95 20.57 1.96
C SER A 358 44.46 20.40 1.74
N ASP A 359 45.10 19.49 2.49
CA ASP A 359 46.53 19.21 2.32
C ASP A 359 46.79 18.08 1.32
N PHE A 360 46.04 16.98 1.41
CA PHE A 360 46.23 15.80 0.54
C PHE A 360 44.90 15.25 0.03
N ALA A 361 44.84 14.91 -1.26
CA ALA A 361 43.70 14.19 -1.84
C ALA A 361 44.18 13.03 -2.73
N GLY A 362 43.62 11.84 -2.50
CA GLY A 362 43.96 10.61 -3.22
C GLY A 362 42.73 9.96 -3.85
N GLY A 363 42.78 9.63 -5.14
CA GLY A 363 41.64 8.99 -5.81
C GLY A 363 41.28 7.60 -5.24
N LEU A 364 42.25 6.84 -4.72
CA LEU A 364 42.02 5.61 -3.96
C LEU A 364 42.41 5.78 -2.47
N LEU A 365 43.61 6.30 -2.20
CA LEU A 365 44.21 6.40 -0.86
C LEU A 365 44.69 7.84 -0.55
N GLY A 366 44.11 8.53 0.43
CA GLY A 366 44.48 9.92 0.73
C GLY A 366 45.94 10.09 1.16
N HIS A 367 46.34 9.41 2.25
CA HIS A 367 47.70 9.49 2.80
C HIS A 367 48.18 8.17 3.40
N THR A 368 49.43 7.80 3.14
CA THR A 368 50.16 6.82 3.95
C THR A 368 51.61 7.23 4.19
N GLY A 369 52.11 7.00 5.40
CA GLY A 369 53.53 7.07 5.74
C GLY A 369 54.29 5.78 5.47
N GLN A 370 53.63 4.78 4.87
CA GLN A 370 54.09 3.40 4.73
C GLN A 370 54.03 2.95 3.26
N ARG A 371 54.34 1.67 2.99
CA ARG A 371 54.20 1.05 1.67
C ARG A 371 52.84 0.35 1.55
N PRO A 372 51.93 0.78 0.66
CA PRO A 372 50.68 0.09 0.38
C PRO A 372 50.87 -1.04 -0.64
N GLU A 373 49.84 -1.88 -0.78
CA GLU A 373 49.68 -2.87 -1.85
C GLU A 373 48.41 -2.49 -2.64
N ILE A 374 48.53 -2.05 -3.90
CA ILE A 374 47.37 -1.61 -4.71
C ILE A 374 47.40 -2.33 -6.06
N HIS A 375 46.37 -3.14 -6.32
CA HIS A 375 46.31 -4.06 -7.46
C HIS A 375 44.97 -4.06 -8.20
N ASP A 376 45.04 -4.14 -9.53
CA ASP A 376 43.91 -4.37 -10.45
C ASP A 376 42.72 -3.43 -10.20
N SER A 377 42.99 -2.17 -9.89
CA SER A 377 42.05 -1.20 -9.33
C SER A 377 42.07 0.11 -10.12
N TYR A 378 41.01 0.93 -10.07
CA TYR A 378 40.99 2.19 -10.83
C TYR A 378 40.25 3.36 -10.17
N PHE A 379 40.64 4.59 -10.51
CA PHE A 379 39.93 5.82 -10.12
C PHE A 379 39.42 6.55 -11.36
N ALA A 380 38.15 6.96 -11.37
CA ALA A 380 37.59 7.79 -12.44
C ALA A 380 36.77 8.99 -11.94
N GLY A 381 36.75 9.26 -10.64
CA GLY A 381 36.13 10.46 -10.09
C GLY A 381 36.89 11.73 -10.44
N THR A 382 36.38 12.88 -9.98
CA THR A 382 37.13 14.15 -10.02
C THR A 382 38.04 14.28 -8.80
N LEU A 383 39.21 14.87 -8.96
CA LEU A 383 40.16 15.14 -7.88
C LEU A 383 40.37 16.64 -7.70
N ALA A 384 40.19 17.14 -6.48
CA ALA A 384 40.19 18.57 -6.18
C ALA A 384 40.95 18.93 -4.89
N SER A 385 41.28 20.21 -4.76
CA SER A 385 41.73 20.84 -3.52
C SER A 385 40.75 21.93 -3.12
N ASN A 386 40.39 22.02 -1.84
CA ASN A 386 39.70 23.18 -1.27
C ASN A 386 40.66 24.25 -0.70
N LYS A 387 41.97 23.99 -0.78
CA LYS A 387 43.07 24.91 -0.43
C LYS A 387 43.77 25.43 -1.69
N ALA A 388 44.17 26.70 -1.71
CA ALA A 388 44.86 27.31 -2.86
C ALA A 388 46.22 26.67 -3.18
N THR A 389 46.88 26.08 -2.17
CA THR A 389 48.17 25.37 -2.29
C THR A 389 48.11 24.03 -1.54
N PRO A 390 47.58 22.96 -2.17
CA PRO A 390 47.65 21.61 -1.61
C PRO A 390 49.11 21.12 -1.53
N LEU A 391 49.36 20.13 -0.68
CA LEU A 391 50.68 19.50 -0.52
C LEU A 391 50.85 18.30 -1.48
N GLY A 392 49.77 17.55 -1.76
CA GLY A 392 49.80 16.46 -2.75
C GLY A 392 48.42 16.04 -3.26
N LEU A 393 48.21 16.14 -4.58
CA LEU A 393 47.05 15.60 -5.28
C LEU A 393 47.51 14.45 -6.18
N GLY A 394 46.98 13.24 -6.01
CA GLY A 394 47.27 12.10 -6.88
C GLY A 394 46.08 11.18 -7.11
N ALA A 395 45.83 10.80 -8.35
CA ALA A 395 44.69 9.98 -8.75
C ALA A 395 44.70 8.55 -8.17
N ILE A 396 45.85 8.05 -7.73
CA ILE A 396 45.98 6.84 -6.93
C ILE A 396 46.10 7.22 -5.46
N ALA A 397 47.10 8.04 -5.11
CA ALA A 397 47.30 8.49 -3.74
C ALA A 397 47.80 9.93 -3.61
N GLY A 398 47.28 10.66 -2.61
CA GLY A 398 47.72 12.02 -2.30
C GLY A 398 49.14 12.06 -1.76
N ARG A 399 49.47 11.15 -0.84
CA ARG A 399 50.84 10.92 -0.33
C ARG A 399 51.10 9.44 -0.04
N THR A 400 52.29 8.94 -0.39
CA THR A 400 52.73 7.57 -0.05
C THR A 400 54.24 7.47 0.11
N GLN A 401 54.74 6.37 0.69
CA GLN A 401 56.03 5.81 0.27
C GLN A 401 55.76 4.81 -0.87
N LEU A 402 56.68 4.67 -1.84
CA LEU A 402 56.49 3.72 -2.94
C LEU A 402 56.40 2.26 -2.44
N GLY A 403 55.17 1.73 -2.45
CA GLY A 403 54.85 0.34 -2.18
C GLY A 403 54.73 -0.49 -3.46
N ASN A 404 53.91 -1.54 -3.42
CA ASN A 404 53.64 -2.38 -4.58
C ASN A 404 52.38 -1.89 -5.28
N VAL A 405 52.53 -1.09 -6.34
CA VAL A 405 51.41 -0.49 -7.09
C VAL A 405 51.46 -0.99 -8.52
N GLY A 406 50.56 -1.92 -8.86
CA GLY A 406 50.56 -2.58 -10.17
C GLY A 406 49.15 -2.75 -10.72
N ASN A 407 49.01 -2.52 -12.03
CA ASN A 407 47.75 -2.63 -12.77
C ASN A 407 46.70 -1.61 -12.31
N VAL A 408 47.16 -0.41 -11.93
CA VAL A 408 46.28 0.67 -11.47
C VAL A 408 46.12 1.71 -12.57
N THR A 409 44.89 1.98 -12.97
CA THR A 409 44.59 2.98 -14.02
C THR A 409 43.73 4.11 -13.46
N TRP A 410 43.77 5.28 -14.10
CA TRP A 410 42.87 6.36 -13.71
C TRP A 410 42.50 7.28 -14.87
N ASN A 411 41.34 7.92 -14.75
CA ASN A 411 40.85 8.90 -15.71
C ASN A 411 41.68 10.18 -15.64
N SER A 412 42.58 10.38 -16.61
CA SER A 412 43.43 11.58 -16.70
C SER A 412 42.63 12.87 -16.89
N ASP A 413 41.42 12.76 -17.43
CA ASP A 413 40.60 13.90 -17.85
C ASP A 413 39.84 14.53 -16.67
N SER A 414 39.56 13.73 -15.64
CA SER A 414 38.87 14.15 -14.41
C SER A 414 39.79 14.26 -13.18
N ALA A 415 40.88 13.48 -13.14
CA ALA A 415 41.82 13.42 -12.01
C ALA A 415 43.20 14.04 -12.29
N GLY A 416 43.49 14.39 -13.55
CA GLY A 416 44.78 14.87 -14.00
C GLY A 416 45.80 13.75 -14.24
N ALA A 417 46.97 14.12 -14.79
CA ALA A 417 48.03 13.18 -15.17
C ALA A 417 48.87 12.65 -13.99
N THR A 418 48.66 13.15 -12.78
CA THR A 418 49.48 12.79 -11.60
C THR A 418 48.87 11.62 -10.84
N GLY A 419 49.52 10.45 -10.89
CA GLY A 419 49.09 9.26 -10.14
C GLY A 419 49.36 9.36 -8.63
N ILE A 420 50.51 9.91 -8.25
CA ILE A 420 50.94 10.07 -6.85
C ILE A 420 51.30 11.54 -6.60
N GLY A 421 50.63 12.18 -5.63
CA GLY A 421 50.83 13.62 -5.35
C GLY A 421 52.18 13.92 -4.72
N GLU A 422 52.50 13.25 -3.61
CA GLU A 422 53.82 13.31 -2.97
C GLU A 422 54.35 11.89 -2.68
N ASN A 423 55.56 11.60 -3.15
CA ASN A 423 56.29 10.37 -2.81
C ASN A 423 57.38 10.68 -1.77
N THR A 424 57.34 9.99 -0.64
CA THR A 424 58.33 10.09 0.45
C THR A 424 59.37 8.95 0.46
N GLY A 425 59.29 8.00 -0.48
CA GLY A 425 60.15 6.82 -0.55
C GLY A 425 61.32 6.94 -1.53
N ASN A 426 62.54 6.67 -1.04
CA ASN A 426 63.78 6.64 -1.82
C ASN A 426 63.97 5.28 -2.56
N SER A 427 63.11 4.96 -3.53
CA SER A 427 63.18 3.69 -4.28
C SER A 427 62.59 3.79 -5.68
N THR A 428 63.27 3.24 -6.69
CA THR A 428 62.81 3.11 -8.08
C THR A 428 61.84 1.93 -8.27
N SER A 429 60.89 1.74 -7.32
CA SER A 429 60.00 0.58 -7.33
C SER A 429 58.97 0.66 -8.45
N VAL A 430 58.58 -0.49 -9.01
CA VAL A 430 57.80 -0.58 -10.25
C VAL A 430 56.40 0.00 -10.06
N VAL A 431 56.15 1.15 -10.69
CA VAL A 431 54.81 1.70 -10.87
C VAL A 431 54.27 1.20 -12.20
N ALA A 432 53.62 0.03 -12.19
CA ALA A 432 52.88 -0.46 -13.35
C ALA A 432 51.48 0.16 -13.37
N ALA A 433 51.43 1.49 -13.38
CA ALA A 433 50.20 2.27 -13.30
C ALA A 433 50.14 3.31 -14.44
N THR A 434 48.96 3.52 -15.00
CA THR A 434 48.81 4.17 -16.31
C THR A 434 47.68 5.21 -16.28
N PRO A 435 47.97 6.51 -16.56
CA PRO A 435 46.93 7.48 -16.85
C PRO A 435 46.26 7.12 -18.19
N LEU A 436 44.93 7.06 -18.20
CA LEU A 436 44.13 6.80 -19.39
C LEU A 436 43.07 7.89 -19.51
N THR A 437 42.83 8.41 -20.71
CA THR A 437 41.65 9.26 -20.95
C THR A 437 40.38 8.45 -20.75
N LEU A 438 39.24 9.12 -20.53
CA LEU A 438 37.94 8.45 -20.40
C LEU A 438 37.59 7.61 -21.65
N ALA A 439 38.06 8.03 -22.83
CA ALA A 439 37.93 7.26 -24.06
C ALA A 439 38.85 6.01 -24.06
N GLN A 440 40.05 6.10 -23.47
CA GLN A 440 40.96 4.95 -23.35
C GLN A 440 40.49 3.94 -22.30
N MET A 441 39.94 4.38 -21.15
CA MET A 441 39.35 3.52 -20.11
C MET A 441 38.12 2.73 -20.59
N ARG A 442 37.53 3.12 -21.71
CA ARG A 442 36.42 2.40 -22.36
C ARG A 442 36.88 1.28 -23.29
N ASN A 443 38.18 1.06 -23.46
CA ASN A 443 38.75 0.07 -24.38
C ASN A 443 39.63 -0.92 -23.60
N ALA A 444 39.25 -2.19 -23.64
CA ALA A 444 39.89 -3.26 -22.87
C ALA A 444 41.40 -3.41 -23.17
N ALA A 445 41.83 -3.11 -24.40
CA ALA A 445 43.22 -3.26 -24.84
C ALA A 445 44.17 -2.17 -24.29
N ASN A 446 43.65 -1.12 -23.64
CA ASN A 446 44.48 -0.11 -22.97
C ASN A 446 44.83 -0.46 -21.52
N TYR A 447 44.25 -1.53 -20.96
CA TYR A 447 44.51 -1.94 -19.58
C TYR A 447 45.78 -2.80 -19.48
N PRO A 448 46.53 -2.73 -18.36
CA PRO A 448 47.71 -3.57 -18.14
C PRO A 448 47.39 -5.08 -18.20
N PRO A 449 48.33 -5.95 -18.64
CA PRO A 449 48.03 -7.36 -18.97
C PRO A 449 47.47 -8.26 -17.86
N LEU A 450 47.54 -7.81 -16.60
CA LEU A 450 47.02 -8.53 -15.43
C LEU A 450 45.58 -8.10 -15.06
N PHE A 451 45.04 -7.07 -15.69
CA PHE A 451 43.65 -6.63 -15.51
C PHE A 451 42.70 -7.57 -16.27
N THR A 452 42.42 -8.73 -15.69
CA THR A 452 41.71 -9.83 -16.36
C THR A 452 40.27 -9.47 -16.70
N PHE A 453 39.98 -9.29 -18.00
CA PHE A 453 38.63 -9.22 -18.53
C PHE A 453 38.02 -10.61 -18.73
N THR A 454 36.71 -10.74 -18.52
CA THR A 454 35.97 -12.01 -18.66
C THR A 454 34.62 -11.81 -19.35
N THR A 455 34.15 -12.87 -20.02
CA THR A 455 32.79 -12.96 -20.58
C THR A 455 31.86 -13.84 -19.73
N THR A 456 32.38 -14.45 -18.65
CA THR A 456 31.62 -15.35 -17.79
C THR A 456 31.03 -14.60 -16.58
N PRO A 457 29.71 -14.68 -16.30
CA PRO A 457 29.13 -14.09 -15.09
C PRO A 457 29.56 -14.88 -13.84
N GLY A 458 30.18 -14.17 -12.90
CA GLY A 458 31.34 -14.69 -12.16
C GLY A 458 31.05 -15.65 -11.01
N ALA A 459 32.14 -16.24 -10.50
CA ALA A 459 32.37 -16.62 -9.10
C ALA A 459 33.87 -16.93 -8.92
N GLY A 460 34.27 -17.24 -7.69
CA GLY A 460 35.66 -17.58 -7.35
C GLY A 460 36.54 -16.35 -7.14
N THR A 461 37.75 -16.60 -6.64
CA THR A 461 38.77 -15.58 -6.31
C THR A 461 39.16 -14.71 -7.50
N ASP A 462 38.97 -15.23 -8.72
CA ASP A 462 39.50 -14.67 -9.96
C ASP A 462 38.38 -13.98 -10.78
N SER A 463 37.34 -13.51 -10.08
CA SER A 463 36.25 -12.74 -10.66
C SER A 463 36.80 -11.52 -11.40
N GLY A 464 36.79 -11.57 -12.73
CA GLY A 464 37.37 -10.55 -13.62
C GLY A 464 36.50 -9.31 -13.83
N TRP A 465 36.97 -8.47 -14.74
CA TRP A 465 36.31 -7.23 -15.17
C TRP A 465 35.51 -7.42 -16.47
N VAL A 466 34.59 -6.50 -16.74
CA VAL A 466 33.70 -6.53 -17.91
C VAL A 466 33.54 -5.12 -18.49
N LEU A 467 33.77 -4.97 -19.79
CA LEU A 467 33.44 -3.77 -20.55
C LEU A 467 32.36 -4.10 -21.60
N LEU A 468 31.46 -3.15 -21.87
CA LEU A 468 30.47 -3.25 -22.94
C LEU A 468 30.77 -2.24 -24.03
N GLY A 469 30.95 -2.74 -25.25
CA GLY A 469 31.15 -2.03 -26.50
C GLY A 469 29.93 -1.23 -26.98
N SER A 470 30.17 -0.19 -27.78
CA SER A 470 29.15 0.61 -28.49
C SER A 470 28.31 -0.20 -29.49
N ASP A 471 28.81 -1.35 -29.91
CA ASP A 471 28.19 -2.40 -30.70
C ASP A 471 27.43 -3.45 -29.86
N GLY A 472 27.48 -3.36 -28.53
CA GLY A 472 26.97 -4.37 -27.61
C GLY A 472 27.85 -5.60 -27.44
N GLY A 473 29.08 -5.59 -27.97
CA GLY A 473 30.08 -6.64 -27.74
C GLY A 473 30.71 -6.54 -26.35
N LEU A 474 31.29 -7.64 -25.85
CA LEU A 474 31.99 -7.66 -24.57
C LEU A 474 33.50 -7.44 -24.76
N ASN A 475 34.11 -6.66 -23.86
CA ASN A 475 35.56 -6.51 -23.70
C ASN A 475 36.31 -6.07 -24.97
N ASN A 476 35.71 -5.19 -25.78
CA ASN A 476 36.25 -4.74 -27.06
C ASN A 476 36.88 -3.32 -26.99
N ALA A 477 37.18 -2.77 -28.17
CA ALA A 477 37.97 -1.56 -28.34
C ALA A 477 37.18 -0.23 -28.26
N SER A 478 35.86 -0.27 -28.05
CA SER A 478 34.99 0.92 -28.21
C SER A 478 33.83 0.95 -27.21
N GLY A 479 34.13 0.79 -25.92
CA GLY A 479 33.14 0.74 -24.85
C GLY A 479 32.34 2.01 -24.59
N THR A 480 31.21 1.86 -23.91
CA THR A 480 30.36 2.98 -23.46
C THR A 480 30.36 3.15 -21.93
N VAL A 481 30.66 2.09 -21.20
CA VAL A 481 30.84 2.09 -19.74
C VAL A 481 32.32 1.97 -19.36
N LEU A 482 32.67 2.38 -18.15
CA LEU A 482 33.89 1.97 -17.45
C LEU A 482 33.80 0.49 -17.00
N PRO A 483 34.91 -0.18 -16.63
CA PRO A 483 34.89 -1.60 -16.28
C PRO A 483 34.00 -1.92 -15.08
N LEU A 484 33.03 -2.81 -15.28
CA LEU A 484 32.19 -3.38 -14.22
C LEU A 484 32.78 -4.70 -13.71
N ARG A 485 32.42 -5.10 -12.48
CA ARG A 485 32.90 -6.37 -11.90
C ARG A 485 32.02 -7.53 -12.35
N SER A 486 32.59 -8.61 -12.88
CA SER A 486 31.82 -9.82 -13.23
C SER A 486 31.15 -10.49 -12.02
N SER A 487 31.63 -10.22 -10.81
CA SER A 487 31.04 -10.65 -9.53
C SER A 487 29.77 -9.87 -9.14
N GLU A 488 29.51 -8.70 -9.72
CA GLU A 488 28.26 -7.97 -9.48
C GLU A 488 27.08 -8.62 -10.19
N TRP A 489 27.30 -9.44 -11.23
CA TRP A 489 26.23 -10.09 -11.98
C TRP A 489 25.32 -10.94 -11.08
N ALA A 490 24.02 -10.79 -11.29
CA ALA A 490 22.98 -11.59 -10.68
C ALA A 490 21.87 -11.87 -11.71
N ALA A 491 21.22 -13.02 -11.56
CA ALA A 491 19.93 -13.31 -12.19
C ALA A 491 18.82 -12.47 -11.54
N SER A 492 18.88 -12.22 -10.23
CA SER A 492 17.97 -11.28 -9.56
C SER A 492 18.62 -9.89 -9.48
N VAL A 493 18.18 -8.99 -10.36
CA VAL A 493 18.74 -7.65 -10.61
C VAL A 493 18.17 -6.63 -9.63
N GLY A 494 19.02 -6.08 -8.76
CA GLY A 494 18.68 -4.93 -7.89
C GLY A 494 19.26 -3.60 -8.36
N SER A 495 20.37 -3.60 -9.11
CA SER A 495 21.06 -2.38 -9.52
C SER A 495 21.08 -2.13 -11.03
N ALA A 496 21.21 -0.87 -11.45
CA ALA A 496 21.46 -0.52 -12.85
C ALA A 496 22.78 -1.10 -13.39
N HIS A 497 23.76 -1.39 -12.51
CA HIS A 497 24.98 -2.13 -12.86
C HIS A 497 24.66 -3.58 -13.23
N GLN A 498 23.85 -4.28 -12.43
CA GLN A 498 23.37 -5.62 -12.73
C GLN A 498 22.51 -5.67 -14.00
N LEU A 499 21.62 -4.70 -14.19
CA LEU A 499 20.83 -4.52 -15.41
C LEU A 499 21.74 -4.39 -16.64
N GLN A 500 22.86 -3.69 -16.51
CA GLN A 500 23.84 -3.54 -17.58
C GLN A 500 24.63 -4.84 -17.82
N LEU A 501 24.95 -5.58 -16.75
CA LEU A 501 25.69 -6.85 -16.80
C LEU A 501 24.88 -8.03 -17.34
N MET A 502 23.55 -7.90 -17.53
CA MET A 502 22.73 -8.91 -18.22
C MET A 502 23.29 -9.32 -19.60
N ALA A 503 24.04 -8.43 -20.26
CA ALA A 503 24.74 -8.70 -21.51
C ALA A 503 25.78 -9.84 -21.43
N LEU A 504 26.25 -10.21 -20.23
CA LEU A 504 27.10 -11.39 -20.02
C LEU A 504 26.40 -12.72 -20.30
N LYS A 505 25.07 -12.76 -20.14
CA LYS A 505 24.29 -14.00 -20.31
C LYS A 505 22.88 -13.72 -20.84
N PRO A 506 22.72 -13.49 -22.16
CA PRO A 506 21.44 -13.11 -22.79
C PRO A 506 20.42 -14.27 -22.91
N ASP A 507 20.81 -15.50 -22.56
CA ASP A 507 19.97 -16.71 -22.50
C ASP A 507 19.42 -17.01 -21.09
N ALA A 508 19.87 -16.29 -20.04
CA ALA A 508 19.43 -16.55 -18.68
C ALA A 508 18.01 -16.04 -18.37
N ALA A 509 17.37 -16.69 -17.40
CA ALA A 509 16.20 -16.15 -16.72
C ALA A 509 16.65 -15.11 -15.68
N TYR A 510 16.04 -13.92 -15.73
CA TYR A 510 16.28 -12.83 -14.80
C TYR A 510 14.99 -12.43 -14.08
N THR A 511 15.14 -11.96 -12.83
CA THR A 511 14.08 -11.26 -12.09
C THR A 511 14.55 -9.88 -11.65
N LEU A 512 13.64 -8.94 -11.37
CA LEU A 512 13.99 -7.79 -10.53
C LEU A 512 14.00 -8.21 -9.05
N ALA A 513 14.99 -7.75 -8.29
CA ALA A 513 15.16 -8.02 -6.85
C ALA A 513 14.47 -6.96 -5.97
N HIS A 514 14.32 -5.74 -6.47
CA HIS A 514 13.54 -4.63 -5.95
C HIS A 514 13.35 -3.61 -7.09
N ASP A 515 12.75 -2.44 -6.82
CA ASP A 515 12.71 -1.36 -7.80
C ASP A 515 14.13 -0.83 -8.08
N VAL A 516 14.43 -0.53 -9.35
CA VAL A 516 15.77 -0.15 -9.80
C VAL A 516 15.80 1.31 -10.24
N ASP A 517 16.52 2.15 -9.49
CA ASP A 517 16.88 3.50 -9.94
C ASP A 517 17.97 3.42 -11.01
N ALA A 518 17.60 3.75 -12.24
CA ALA A 518 18.50 3.82 -13.39
C ALA A 518 18.88 5.25 -13.79
N ALA A 519 18.55 6.28 -12.99
CA ALA A 519 18.95 7.67 -13.29
C ALA A 519 20.45 7.86 -13.58
N PRO A 520 21.41 7.14 -12.96
CA PRO A 520 22.83 7.27 -13.30
C PRO A 520 23.18 6.88 -14.76
N THR A 521 22.31 6.14 -15.44
CA THR A 521 22.46 5.83 -16.88
C THR A 521 22.38 7.05 -17.78
N ALA A 522 21.92 8.21 -17.29
CA ALA A 522 21.96 9.49 -17.99
C ALA A 522 23.38 10.13 -18.03
N GLY A 523 24.43 9.31 -18.00
CA GLY A 523 25.82 9.75 -18.08
C GLY A 523 26.37 10.38 -16.81
N ALA A 524 25.88 9.99 -15.63
CA ALA A 524 26.32 10.56 -14.35
C ALA A 524 27.85 10.52 -14.18
N ALA A 525 28.44 11.66 -13.83
CA ALA A 525 29.90 11.82 -13.77
C ALA A 525 30.56 10.97 -12.67
N ASN A 526 29.83 10.59 -11.62
CA ASN A 526 30.28 9.70 -10.55
C ASN A 526 29.80 8.24 -10.69
N ASP A 527 29.37 7.83 -11.89
CA ASP A 527 28.98 6.45 -12.20
C ASP A 527 29.61 5.96 -13.52
N VAL A 528 29.60 4.65 -13.78
CA VAL A 528 30.36 4.01 -14.88
C VAL A 528 30.00 4.51 -16.27
N TRP A 529 28.86 5.19 -16.43
CA TRP A 529 28.39 5.73 -17.71
C TRP A 529 29.02 7.07 -18.09
N GLN A 530 29.65 7.84 -17.19
CA GLN A 530 30.32 9.16 -17.42
C GLN A 530 30.15 9.76 -18.84
N GLY A 531 29.12 10.59 -19.04
CA GLY A 531 28.84 11.25 -20.33
C GLY A 531 28.39 10.35 -21.49
N SER A 532 28.03 9.09 -21.23
CA SER A 532 27.40 8.14 -22.16
C SER A 532 26.10 7.59 -21.57
N SER A 533 25.39 6.74 -22.32
CA SER A 533 24.08 6.20 -21.94
C SER A 533 24.13 4.70 -21.64
N PHE A 534 23.02 4.11 -21.15
CA PHE A 534 22.88 2.65 -21.04
C PHE A 534 23.14 1.96 -22.38
N MET A 535 23.76 0.78 -22.37
CA MET A 535 23.93 -0.07 -23.56
C MET A 535 22.81 -1.12 -23.59
N PRO A 536 21.86 -1.05 -24.54
CA PRO A 536 20.79 -2.03 -24.69
C PRO A 536 21.23 -3.50 -24.60
N VAL A 537 20.52 -4.28 -23.77
CA VAL A 537 20.68 -5.73 -23.68
C VAL A 537 20.27 -6.35 -25.02
N GLY A 538 20.90 -7.44 -25.44
CA GLY A 538 20.57 -8.06 -26.73
C GLY A 538 21.25 -7.41 -27.95
N LYS A 539 22.07 -6.36 -27.77
CA LYS A 539 22.64 -5.59 -28.90
C LYS A 539 23.70 -6.37 -29.69
N GLY A 540 24.66 -7.00 -29.03
CA GLY A 540 25.70 -7.83 -29.67
C GLY A 540 25.28 -9.29 -29.91
N THR A 541 24.52 -9.88 -28.99
CA THR A 541 23.88 -11.20 -29.15
C THR A 541 22.46 -11.09 -28.62
N ALA A 542 21.46 -11.43 -29.43
CA ALA A 542 20.04 -11.21 -29.12
C ALA A 542 19.61 -11.90 -27.82
N PHE A 543 18.74 -11.24 -27.06
CA PHE A 543 18.20 -11.77 -25.81
C PHE A 543 17.16 -12.87 -26.10
N SER A 544 17.39 -14.06 -25.54
CA SER A 544 16.55 -15.25 -25.71
C SER A 544 16.06 -15.85 -24.39
N GLY A 545 16.56 -15.33 -23.26
CA GLY A 545 16.09 -15.69 -21.92
C GLY A 545 14.75 -15.07 -21.55
N SER A 546 14.47 -15.02 -20.24
CA SER A 546 13.29 -14.37 -19.68
C SER A 546 13.68 -13.22 -18.75
N PHE A 547 12.81 -12.22 -18.65
CA PHE A 547 12.95 -11.12 -17.70
C PHE A 547 11.60 -10.88 -17.01
N ASP A 548 11.54 -11.16 -15.71
CA ASP A 548 10.34 -10.98 -14.90
C ASP A 548 10.54 -9.86 -13.87
N GLY A 549 9.82 -8.76 -14.03
CA GLY A 549 9.84 -7.66 -13.07
C GLY A 549 9.20 -8.01 -11.73
N LEU A 550 8.41 -9.09 -11.61
CA LEU A 550 7.65 -9.45 -10.40
C LEU A 550 6.77 -8.29 -9.87
N GLY A 551 6.30 -7.40 -10.76
CA GLY A 551 5.55 -6.19 -10.43
C GLY A 551 6.41 -4.97 -10.06
N ARG A 552 7.74 -5.11 -10.07
CA ARG A 552 8.71 -4.05 -9.76
C ARG A 552 9.01 -3.19 -11.00
N MET A 553 9.55 -1.99 -10.77
CA MET A 553 9.82 -1.01 -11.83
C MET A 553 11.29 -0.59 -11.92
N ILE A 554 11.69 -0.20 -13.13
CA ILE A 554 12.95 0.49 -13.43
C ILE A 554 12.61 1.96 -13.68
N SER A 555 13.21 2.89 -12.93
CA SER A 555 12.93 4.33 -13.03
C SER A 555 14.08 5.09 -13.69
N GLN A 556 13.74 6.15 -14.44
CA GLN A 556 14.69 7.10 -15.03
C GLN A 556 15.76 6.49 -15.97
N LEU A 557 15.49 5.32 -16.57
CA LEU A 557 16.40 4.67 -17.53
C LEU A 557 16.64 5.57 -18.76
N ALA A 558 17.91 5.82 -19.08
CA ALA A 558 18.33 6.70 -20.17
C ALA A 558 19.16 5.95 -21.23
N ILE A 559 18.64 5.89 -22.45
CA ILE A 559 19.26 5.26 -23.63
C ILE A 559 19.33 6.30 -24.74
N ALA A 560 20.33 7.18 -24.70
CA ALA A 560 20.61 8.13 -25.77
C ALA A 560 21.51 7.47 -26.84
N ARG A 561 20.93 7.08 -27.98
CA ARG A 561 21.61 6.40 -29.11
C ARG A 561 21.14 6.96 -30.47
N PRO A 562 21.21 8.27 -30.72
CA PRO A 562 20.70 8.89 -31.95
C PRO A 562 21.22 8.21 -33.22
N GLY A 563 20.31 7.90 -34.15
CA GLY A 563 20.63 7.20 -35.40
C GLY A 563 20.90 5.70 -35.29
N ALA A 564 21.01 5.11 -34.09
CA ALA A 564 21.28 3.68 -33.94
C ALA A 564 20.05 2.80 -34.27
N LEU A 565 20.30 1.63 -34.85
CA LEU A 565 19.26 0.62 -35.10
C LEU A 565 18.95 -0.20 -33.85
N ASN A 566 17.67 -0.58 -33.68
CA ASN A 566 17.15 -1.52 -32.68
C ASN A 566 17.46 -1.04 -31.25
N VAL A 567 16.67 -0.08 -30.73
CA VAL A 567 16.94 0.62 -29.47
C VAL A 567 15.78 0.50 -28.49
N GLY A 568 16.11 0.09 -27.26
CA GLY A 568 15.22 -0.13 -26.12
C GLY A 568 16.02 -0.76 -24.97
N LEU A 569 15.42 -1.05 -23.81
CA LEU A 569 16.11 -1.84 -22.77
C LEU A 569 16.66 -3.15 -23.34
N PHE A 570 15.85 -3.83 -24.14
CA PHE A 570 16.25 -4.91 -25.04
C PHE A 570 16.34 -4.38 -26.48
N SER A 571 17.55 -4.32 -27.04
CA SER A 571 17.79 -4.00 -28.45
C SER A 571 17.17 -5.04 -29.36
N GLN A 572 17.54 -6.31 -29.18
CA GLN A 572 17.09 -7.42 -30.01
C GLN A 572 16.67 -8.62 -29.18
N THR A 573 15.55 -9.25 -29.55
CA THR A 573 15.00 -10.45 -28.89
C THR A 573 14.74 -11.58 -29.88
N SER A 574 14.92 -12.82 -29.40
CA SER A 574 14.69 -14.05 -30.16
C SER A 574 13.92 -15.05 -29.29
N GLY A 575 12.59 -14.92 -29.26
CA GLY A 575 11.71 -15.78 -28.47
C GLY A 575 11.66 -15.46 -26.97
N ALA A 576 12.11 -14.27 -26.57
CA ALA A 576 12.21 -13.87 -25.17
C ALA A 576 10.83 -13.71 -24.49
N ALA A 577 10.77 -13.98 -23.18
CA ALA A 577 9.61 -13.66 -22.34
C ALA A 577 9.91 -12.43 -21.47
N LEU A 578 9.15 -11.35 -21.62
CA LEU A 578 9.31 -10.10 -20.89
C LEU A 578 8.03 -9.81 -20.10
N SER A 579 8.06 -9.92 -18.78
CA SER A 579 6.85 -9.93 -17.95
C SER A 579 6.90 -9.00 -16.74
N ASN A 580 5.73 -8.52 -16.32
CA ASN A 580 5.47 -7.89 -15.02
C ASN A 580 6.43 -6.72 -14.66
N VAL A 581 6.86 -5.92 -15.64
CA VAL A 581 7.87 -4.86 -15.49
C VAL A 581 7.34 -3.47 -15.86
N GLY A 582 7.58 -2.50 -14.97
CA GLY A 582 7.37 -1.08 -15.24
C GLY A 582 8.64 -0.35 -15.68
N LEU A 583 8.53 0.53 -16.68
CA LEU A 583 9.53 1.54 -17.03
C LEU A 583 8.99 2.94 -16.68
N LEU A 584 9.44 3.53 -15.58
CA LEU A 584 8.95 4.83 -15.10
C LEU A 584 9.86 5.97 -15.59
N GLY A 585 9.29 7.01 -16.21
CA GLY A 585 10.02 8.24 -16.58
C GLY A 585 11.23 8.05 -17.52
N SER A 586 11.26 6.94 -18.27
CA SER A 586 12.43 6.55 -19.06
C SER A 586 12.60 7.41 -20.32
N SER A 587 13.84 7.66 -20.74
CA SER A 587 14.17 8.44 -21.94
C SER A 587 14.99 7.60 -22.92
N VAL A 588 14.42 7.33 -24.10
CA VAL A 588 15.01 6.44 -25.11
C VAL A 588 15.04 7.16 -26.46
N GLU A 589 16.24 7.31 -27.02
CA GLU A 589 16.48 7.93 -28.33
C GLU A 589 17.22 6.96 -29.25
N GLY A 590 16.70 6.74 -30.45
CA GLY A 590 17.29 5.84 -31.46
C GLY A 590 17.15 6.36 -32.90
N GLY A 591 17.52 5.53 -33.87
CA GLY A 591 17.36 5.78 -35.31
C GLY A 591 16.19 5.00 -35.92
N THR A 592 16.21 3.67 -35.82
CA THR A 592 15.15 2.81 -36.41
C THR A 592 14.85 1.65 -35.47
N SER A 593 13.58 1.24 -35.39
CA SER A 593 13.08 0.22 -34.46
C SER A 593 13.35 0.62 -33.01
N VAL A 594 12.56 1.58 -32.50
CA VAL A 594 12.79 2.22 -31.20
C VAL A 594 11.56 2.06 -30.31
N GLY A 595 11.75 1.53 -29.10
CA GLY A 595 10.73 1.50 -28.07
C GLY A 595 11.33 1.27 -26.68
N ALA A 596 10.65 1.72 -25.62
CA ALA A 596 11.29 1.79 -24.30
C ALA A 596 11.76 0.43 -23.77
N LEU A 597 10.94 -0.62 -23.94
CA LEU A 597 11.27 -1.99 -23.53
C LEU A 597 11.98 -2.76 -24.65
N LEU A 598 11.47 -2.71 -25.89
CA LEU A 598 11.97 -3.51 -27.02
C LEU A 598 12.26 -2.64 -28.25
N GLY A 599 13.46 -2.77 -28.82
CA GLY A 599 13.80 -2.23 -30.13
C GLY A 599 13.18 -3.04 -31.29
N LEU A 600 13.71 -4.24 -31.54
CA LEU A 600 13.23 -5.14 -32.60
C LEU A 600 13.32 -6.62 -32.20
N GLY A 601 12.34 -7.46 -32.50
CA GLY A 601 12.54 -8.92 -32.40
C GLY A 601 11.26 -9.74 -32.30
N SER A 602 11.39 -10.96 -31.80
CA SER A 602 10.26 -11.79 -31.36
C SER A 602 10.26 -11.92 -29.84
N ALA A 603 9.14 -11.58 -29.21
CA ALA A 603 8.99 -11.60 -27.76
C ALA A 603 7.53 -11.81 -27.34
N THR A 604 7.34 -12.43 -26.19
CA THR A 604 6.07 -12.45 -25.45
C THR A 604 6.15 -11.40 -24.35
N ILE A 605 5.44 -10.29 -24.52
CA ILE A 605 5.40 -9.17 -23.59
C ILE A 605 4.06 -9.19 -22.84
N THR A 606 4.09 -9.32 -21.52
CA THR A 606 2.89 -9.47 -20.67
C THR A 606 2.97 -8.63 -19.41
N HIS A 607 1.90 -7.93 -19.04
CA HIS A 607 1.89 -7.05 -17.86
C HIS A 607 3.07 -6.06 -17.81
N ALA A 608 3.48 -5.52 -18.96
CA ALA A 608 4.56 -4.56 -19.07
C ALA A 608 4.02 -3.14 -19.29
N TYR A 609 4.65 -2.13 -18.72
CA TYR A 609 4.20 -0.74 -18.91
C TYR A 609 5.30 0.30 -18.99
N VAL A 610 4.96 1.44 -19.62
CA VAL A 610 5.82 2.63 -19.66
C VAL A 610 5.08 3.81 -19.02
N GLY A 611 5.45 4.14 -17.79
CA GLY A 611 4.82 5.17 -16.93
C GLY A 611 5.25 6.60 -17.26
N GLY A 612 5.16 7.01 -18.52
CA GLY A 612 5.65 8.32 -18.96
C GLY A 612 7.14 8.30 -19.32
N GLY A 613 7.70 9.49 -19.56
CA GLY A 613 9.01 9.65 -20.20
C GLY A 613 8.88 9.90 -21.70
N THR A 614 9.95 9.67 -22.46
CA THR A 614 10.06 10.02 -23.89
C THR A 614 10.68 8.90 -24.72
N VAL A 615 10.09 8.60 -25.87
CA VAL A 615 10.63 7.68 -26.88
C VAL A 615 10.77 8.40 -28.21
N VAL A 616 12.01 8.59 -28.67
CA VAL A 616 12.38 9.35 -29.87
C VAL A 616 13.04 8.41 -30.88
N GLY A 617 12.55 8.37 -32.11
CA GLY A 617 13.17 7.57 -33.18
C GLY A 617 12.90 8.12 -34.57
N GLY A 618 13.47 7.52 -35.61
CA GLY A 618 13.27 7.93 -37.00
C GLY A 618 12.23 7.11 -37.78
N SER A 619 12.13 5.80 -37.49
CA SER A 619 11.21 4.89 -38.19
C SER A 619 10.93 3.64 -37.32
N GLY A 620 9.70 3.12 -37.33
CA GLY A 620 9.31 2.00 -36.48
C GLY A 620 9.41 2.34 -34.99
N VAL A 621 8.71 3.39 -34.57
CA VAL A 621 8.81 3.98 -33.23
C VAL A 621 7.54 3.66 -32.42
N GLY A 622 7.68 3.02 -31.26
CA GLY A 622 6.56 2.66 -30.39
C GLY A 622 6.86 2.88 -28.92
N GLY A 623 5.90 3.36 -28.12
CA GLY A 623 6.14 3.70 -26.71
C GLY A 623 6.69 2.54 -25.88
N LEU A 624 6.18 1.32 -26.09
CA LEU A 624 6.67 0.09 -25.43
C LEU A 624 7.64 -0.69 -26.33
N ALA A 625 7.29 -0.88 -27.61
CA ALA A 625 8.09 -1.68 -28.55
C ALA A 625 8.19 -1.04 -29.95
N GLY A 626 9.39 -0.99 -30.53
CA GLY A 626 9.63 -0.47 -31.87
C GLY A 626 9.04 -1.36 -32.97
N VAL A 627 9.60 -2.56 -33.14
CA VAL A 627 9.17 -3.53 -34.17
C VAL A 627 9.04 -4.94 -33.60
N LEU A 628 7.83 -5.51 -33.64
CA LEU A 628 7.56 -6.88 -33.21
C LEU A 628 7.36 -7.79 -34.43
N LEU A 629 8.22 -8.79 -34.62
CA LEU A 629 8.23 -9.70 -35.77
C LEU A 629 7.60 -11.08 -35.47
N GLY A 630 7.08 -11.25 -34.26
CA GLY A 630 6.38 -12.44 -33.79
C GLY A 630 6.23 -12.43 -32.27
N GLY A 631 5.29 -13.21 -31.74
CA GLY A 631 4.94 -13.21 -30.32
C GLY A 631 3.77 -12.26 -30.03
N SER A 632 3.79 -11.57 -28.88
CA SER A 632 2.65 -10.78 -28.43
C SER A 632 2.98 -9.62 -27.49
N VAL A 633 2.05 -8.68 -27.39
CA VAL A 633 1.92 -7.66 -26.33
C VAL A 633 0.52 -7.84 -25.73
N VAL A 634 0.44 -8.21 -24.45
CA VAL A 634 -0.83 -8.54 -23.77
C VAL A 634 -0.89 -7.86 -22.40
N GLU A 635 -2.06 -7.33 -22.03
CA GLU A 635 -2.30 -6.65 -20.73
C GLU A 635 -1.21 -5.63 -20.39
N SER A 636 -0.80 -4.84 -21.39
CA SER A 636 0.36 -3.96 -21.34
C SER A 636 0.01 -2.54 -21.84
N TYR A 637 0.75 -1.51 -21.41
CA TYR A 637 0.41 -0.13 -21.81
C TYR A 637 1.58 0.85 -21.93
N ALA A 638 1.35 1.96 -22.65
CA ALA A 638 2.32 3.04 -22.77
C ALA A 638 1.69 4.43 -22.49
N HIS A 639 2.39 5.21 -21.66
CA HIS A 639 2.10 6.61 -21.36
C HIS A 639 3.28 7.56 -21.69
N ALA A 640 4.38 7.03 -22.25
CA ALA A 640 5.48 7.87 -22.75
C ALA A 640 5.06 8.71 -23.95
N ALA A 641 5.63 9.91 -24.08
CA ALA A 641 5.50 10.73 -25.27
C ALA A 641 6.38 10.15 -26.39
N VAL A 642 5.77 9.74 -27.49
CA VAL A 642 6.43 9.14 -28.66
C VAL A 642 6.61 10.20 -29.74
N SER A 643 7.83 10.37 -30.26
CA SER A 643 8.10 11.29 -31.36
C SER A 643 8.98 10.68 -32.46
N ASN A 644 8.70 11.10 -33.69
CA ASN A 644 9.49 10.77 -34.86
C ASN A 644 10.38 11.98 -35.24
N SER A 645 11.70 11.77 -35.32
CA SER A 645 12.70 12.82 -35.51
C SER A 645 13.31 12.91 -36.92
N THR A 646 13.11 11.89 -37.78
CA THR A 646 13.77 11.82 -39.10
C THR A 646 12.83 11.64 -40.29
N GLY A 647 11.51 11.69 -40.10
CA GLY A 647 10.56 11.67 -41.20
C GLY A 647 10.12 10.28 -41.69
N GLY A 648 10.41 9.21 -40.94
CA GLY A 648 10.09 7.84 -41.35
C GLY A 648 8.67 7.38 -41.06
N ASN A 649 8.45 6.07 -41.29
CA ASN A 649 7.13 5.44 -41.26
C ASN A 649 6.86 4.74 -39.91
N ALA A 650 5.59 4.40 -39.69
CA ALA A 650 5.12 3.50 -38.63
C ALA A 650 5.50 4.00 -37.22
N THR A 651 4.76 5.02 -36.75
CA THR A 651 4.88 5.58 -35.40
C THR A 651 3.60 5.27 -34.61
N GLY A 652 3.72 4.63 -33.45
CA GLY A 652 2.61 4.18 -32.63
C GLY A 652 2.75 4.53 -31.16
N GLY A 653 1.64 4.73 -30.44
CA GLY A 653 1.72 5.01 -29.00
C GLY A 653 2.20 3.83 -28.16
N LEU A 654 1.89 2.58 -28.55
CA LEU A 654 2.34 1.35 -27.90
C LEU A 654 3.39 0.60 -28.75
N VAL A 655 3.09 0.36 -30.03
CA VAL A 655 3.94 -0.43 -30.94
C VAL A 655 4.17 0.31 -32.27
N GLY A 656 5.42 0.43 -32.72
CA GLY A 656 5.73 1.09 -33.99
C GLY A 656 5.23 0.28 -35.20
N SER A 657 5.72 -0.95 -35.34
CA SER A 657 5.24 -1.91 -36.34
C SER A 657 5.09 -3.33 -35.76
N ALA A 658 4.05 -4.05 -36.18
CA ALA A 658 3.82 -5.44 -35.78
C ALA A 658 3.60 -6.34 -37.01
N ALA A 659 4.34 -7.45 -37.07
CA ALA A 659 4.25 -8.47 -38.11
C ALA A 659 4.09 -9.86 -37.49
N ASN A 660 3.06 -10.62 -37.89
CA ASN A 660 2.76 -11.97 -37.35
C ASN A 660 2.67 -12.02 -35.80
N ALA A 661 2.21 -10.93 -35.17
CA ALA A 661 2.17 -10.78 -33.72
C ALA A 661 0.80 -10.29 -33.23
N LEU A 662 0.47 -10.63 -31.99
CA LEU A 662 -0.79 -10.26 -31.33
C LEU A 662 -0.59 -9.08 -30.38
N ILE A 663 -1.35 -8.00 -30.57
CA ILE A 663 -1.52 -6.94 -29.57
C ILE A 663 -2.92 -7.11 -28.99
N ALA A 664 -3.03 -7.55 -27.74
CA ALA A 664 -4.31 -7.86 -27.09
C ALA A 664 -4.46 -7.13 -25.75
N ASP A 665 -5.68 -6.71 -25.42
CA ASP A 665 -6.03 -6.15 -24.11
C ASP A 665 -5.00 -5.10 -23.61
N SER A 666 -4.61 -4.17 -24.49
CA SER A 666 -3.49 -3.25 -24.26
C SER A 666 -3.85 -1.83 -24.66
N TYR A 667 -3.15 -0.81 -24.15
CA TYR A 667 -3.51 0.58 -24.45
C TYR A 667 -2.36 1.59 -24.56
N ALA A 668 -2.64 2.70 -25.24
CA ALA A 668 -1.74 3.83 -25.39
C ALA A 668 -2.42 5.16 -24.98
N SER A 669 -1.72 5.96 -24.18
CA SER A 669 -2.26 7.20 -23.59
C SER A 669 -1.27 8.37 -23.59
N GLY A 670 0.01 8.13 -23.89
CA GLY A 670 0.99 9.20 -24.15
C GLY A 670 0.80 9.79 -25.56
N SER A 671 1.25 11.02 -25.79
CA SER A 671 1.14 11.69 -27.08
C SER A 671 2.01 11.03 -28.16
N VAL A 672 1.58 11.11 -29.42
CA VAL A 672 2.23 10.46 -30.58
C VAL A 672 2.45 11.48 -31.69
N ALA A 673 3.66 11.99 -31.83
CA ALA A 673 4.07 12.92 -32.88
C ALA A 673 4.81 12.18 -34.00
N GLY A 674 4.09 11.71 -35.02
CA GLY A 674 4.63 10.91 -36.12
C GLY A 674 4.80 11.68 -37.43
N PHE A 675 5.24 10.98 -38.48
CA PHE A 675 5.42 11.54 -39.83
C PHE A 675 4.54 10.84 -40.89
N PHE A 676 4.68 9.52 -41.04
CA PHE A 676 3.88 8.71 -41.95
C PHE A 676 3.37 7.44 -41.27
N HIS A 677 2.11 7.07 -41.54
CA HIS A 677 1.41 5.94 -40.93
C HIS A 677 1.50 6.01 -39.39
N THR A 678 0.87 7.05 -38.84
CA THR A 678 0.89 7.37 -37.41
C THR A 678 -0.42 6.91 -36.77
N GLY A 679 -0.36 6.04 -35.75
CA GLY A 679 -1.54 5.55 -35.03
C GLY A 679 -1.44 5.76 -33.53
N GLY A 680 -2.55 6.09 -32.86
CA GLY A 680 -2.57 6.28 -31.41
C GLY A 680 -2.12 5.05 -30.61
N LEU A 681 -2.36 3.83 -31.10
CA LEU A 681 -1.86 2.57 -30.52
C LEU A 681 -0.72 1.97 -31.34
N ALA A 682 -0.91 1.80 -32.65
CA ALA A 682 0.01 1.07 -33.52
C ALA A 682 0.30 1.81 -34.84
N GLY A 683 1.56 1.89 -35.27
CA GLY A 683 1.94 2.56 -36.51
C GLY A 683 1.50 1.78 -37.76
N SER A 684 2.02 0.58 -37.97
CA SER A 684 1.61 -0.32 -39.07
C SER A 684 1.45 -1.77 -38.61
N LEU A 685 0.46 -2.48 -39.18
CA LEU A 685 0.27 -3.92 -39.03
C LEU A 685 0.57 -4.64 -40.35
N MET A 686 1.30 -5.75 -40.27
CA MET A 686 1.82 -6.50 -41.42
C MET A 686 1.61 -8.01 -41.27
N ASN A 687 1.52 -8.72 -42.39
CA ASN A 687 1.30 -10.18 -42.43
C ASN A 687 0.13 -10.56 -41.51
N ASN A 688 0.21 -11.64 -40.73
CA ASN A 688 -0.87 -12.11 -39.85
C ASN A 688 -0.92 -11.37 -38.49
N ALA A 689 -0.63 -10.06 -38.45
CA ALA A 689 -0.70 -9.28 -37.22
C ALA A 689 -2.14 -8.96 -36.81
N VAL A 690 -2.43 -9.00 -35.50
CA VAL A 690 -3.77 -8.81 -34.95
C VAL A 690 -3.75 -7.80 -33.81
N VAL A 691 -4.62 -6.79 -33.85
CA VAL A 691 -4.95 -5.93 -32.70
C VAL A 691 -6.33 -6.32 -32.17
N ALA A 692 -6.45 -6.66 -30.89
CA ALA A 692 -7.69 -7.11 -30.26
C ALA A 692 -7.95 -6.40 -28.92
N ARG A 693 -9.21 -5.99 -28.65
CA ARG A 693 -9.65 -5.41 -27.37
C ARG A 693 -8.70 -4.35 -26.80
N SER A 694 -8.14 -3.50 -27.67
CA SER A 694 -7.09 -2.55 -27.32
C SER A 694 -7.55 -1.12 -27.61
N TYR A 695 -6.97 -0.12 -26.95
CA TYR A 695 -7.41 1.28 -27.15
C TYR A 695 -6.34 2.36 -27.14
N ALA A 696 -6.69 3.52 -27.71
CA ALA A 696 -5.85 4.73 -27.72
C ALA A 696 -6.60 5.98 -27.24
N THR A 697 -5.94 6.78 -26.39
CA THR A 697 -6.40 8.11 -25.95
C THR A 697 -5.35 9.21 -26.13
N GLY A 698 -4.10 8.87 -26.43
CA GLY A 698 -3.01 9.83 -26.61
C GLY A 698 -3.21 10.74 -27.82
N ALA A 699 -2.91 12.04 -27.68
CA ALA A 699 -3.01 13.02 -28.76
C ALA A 699 -2.08 12.67 -29.93
N VAL A 700 -2.62 12.53 -31.14
CA VAL A 700 -1.87 12.14 -32.35
C VAL A 700 -1.65 13.36 -33.24
N SER A 701 -0.39 13.66 -33.57
CA SER A 701 0.01 14.81 -34.38
C SER A 701 1.09 14.46 -35.41
N GLY A 702 1.28 15.35 -36.39
CA GLY A 702 2.24 15.18 -37.48
C GLY A 702 1.74 15.81 -38.80
N PRO A 703 2.54 15.74 -39.89
CA PRO A 703 2.22 16.34 -41.18
C PRO A 703 1.31 15.50 -42.08
N SER A 704 1.22 14.17 -41.89
CA SER A 704 0.46 13.29 -42.79
C SER A 704 0.02 11.98 -42.16
N PHE A 705 -0.97 11.32 -42.78
CA PHE A 705 -1.50 9.99 -42.44
C PHE A 705 -1.65 9.72 -40.92
N LEU A 706 -2.27 10.67 -40.21
CA LEU A 706 -2.62 10.56 -38.80
C LEU A 706 -3.90 9.76 -38.61
N ARG A 707 -3.91 8.87 -37.61
CA ARG A 707 -5.02 7.95 -37.33
C ARG A 707 -5.17 7.67 -35.84
N GLY A 708 -6.41 7.45 -35.40
CA GLY A 708 -6.75 7.37 -33.98
C GLY A 708 -6.26 6.12 -33.26
N LEU A 709 -6.35 4.93 -33.89
CA LEU A 709 -5.90 3.66 -33.31
C LEU A 709 -4.70 3.08 -34.06
N VAL A 710 -4.87 2.76 -35.34
CA VAL A 710 -3.84 2.14 -36.19
C VAL A 710 -3.56 3.01 -37.40
N GLY A 711 -2.28 3.29 -37.70
CA GLY A 711 -1.83 4.14 -38.82
C GLY A 711 -1.95 3.47 -40.19
N ASP A 712 -1.72 2.17 -40.27
CA ASP A 712 -1.74 1.38 -41.51
C ASP A 712 -1.97 -0.12 -41.23
N VAL A 713 -2.64 -0.83 -42.15
CA VAL A 713 -2.97 -2.26 -42.04
C VAL A 713 -2.83 -2.91 -43.41
N ASN A 714 -1.80 -3.75 -43.55
CA ASN A 714 -1.49 -4.45 -44.80
C ASN A 714 -2.29 -5.77 -44.94
N THR A 715 -2.32 -6.33 -46.15
CA THR A 715 -3.02 -7.57 -46.48
C THR A 715 -2.66 -8.71 -45.53
N GLY A 716 -3.67 -9.31 -44.91
CA GLY A 716 -3.54 -10.39 -43.91
C GLY A 716 -3.66 -9.92 -42.46
N ALA A 717 -3.43 -8.64 -42.18
CA ALA A 717 -3.51 -8.10 -40.82
C ALA A 717 -4.95 -7.70 -40.48
N SER A 718 -5.29 -7.69 -39.19
CA SER A 718 -6.65 -7.39 -38.72
C SER A 718 -6.69 -6.60 -37.42
N VAL A 719 -7.82 -5.92 -37.20
CA VAL A 719 -8.17 -5.26 -35.95
C VAL A 719 -9.55 -5.78 -35.52
N VAL A 720 -9.76 -6.01 -34.22
CA VAL A 720 -10.96 -6.63 -33.64
C VAL A 720 -11.35 -5.92 -32.35
N SER A 721 -12.62 -5.52 -32.23
CA SER A 721 -13.22 -4.90 -31.03
C SER A 721 -12.34 -3.82 -30.35
N SER A 722 -11.66 -2.97 -31.11
CA SER A 722 -10.66 -2.02 -30.58
C SER A 722 -11.05 -0.57 -30.86
N PHE A 723 -10.68 0.33 -29.95
CA PHE A 723 -11.30 1.66 -29.86
C PHE A 723 -10.30 2.82 -29.76
N TRP A 724 -10.69 4.01 -30.23
CA TRP A 724 -9.95 5.22 -29.88
C TRP A 724 -10.89 6.36 -29.48
N ASP A 725 -10.41 7.22 -28.59
CA ASP A 725 -11.09 8.46 -28.24
C ASP A 725 -10.89 9.49 -29.36
N THR A 726 -11.94 9.83 -30.11
CA THR A 726 -11.89 10.78 -31.23
C THR A 726 -11.60 12.20 -30.80
N GLN A 727 -11.81 12.54 -29.52
CA GLN A 727 -11.63 13.87 -28.97
C GLN A 727 -10.22 14.06 -28.40
N THR A 728 -9.72 13.11 -27.60
CA THR A 728 -8.38 13.23 -27.00
C THR A 728 -7.25 12.85 -27.95
N THR A 729 -7.48 11.92 -28.89
CA THR A 729 -6.52 11.67 -29.98
C THR A 729 -6.50 12.80 -31.02
N GLY A 730 -7.60 13.55 -31.12
CA GLY A 730 -7.85 14.53 -32.18
C GLY A 730 -8.17 13.93 -33.56
N GLN A 731 -8.34 12.61 -33.67
CA GLN A 731 -8.44 11.90 -34.95
C GLN A 731 -9.83 11.31 -35.21
N GLY A 732 -10.41 11.66 -36.36
CA GLY A 732 -11.72 11.16 -36.79
C GLY A 732 -11.73 9.79 -37.48
N THR A 733 -10.57 9.21 -37.82
CA THR A 733 -10.48 7.94 -38.57
C THR A 733 -9.35 7.02 -38.09
N SER A 734 -9.44 5.73 -38.44
CA SER A 734 -8.37 4.74 -38.23
C SER A 734 -8.27 3.76 -39.41
N ALA A 735 -7.12 3.10 -39.55
CA ALA A 735 -7.03 1.85 -40.30
C ALA A 735 -7.59 0.69 -39.43
N GLY A 736 -7.83 -0.48 -40.04
CA GLY A 736 -8.40 -1.66 -39.36
C GLY A 736 -9.87 -1.98 -39.71
N GLY A 737 -10.53 -1.16 -40.53
CA GLY A 737 -11.91 -1.40 -40.97
C GLY A 737 -12.90 -1.44 -39.80
N ALA A 738 -13.93 -2.30 -39.90
CA ALA A 738 -15.03 -2.36 -38.93
C ALA A 738 -14.62 -2.78 -37.50
N GLY A 739 -13.44 -3.37 -37.32
CA GLY A 739 -12.94 -3.75 -35.99
C GLY A 739 -12.21 -2.63 -35.23
N ALA A 740 -11.95 -1.50 -35.90
CA ALA A 740 -11.45 -0.27 -35.29
C ALA A 740 -12.58 0.77 -35.24
N VAL A 741 -13.07 1.14 -34.05
CA VAL A 741 -14.23 2.03 -33.91
C VAL A 741 -13.89 3.26 -33.05
N GLY A 742 -14.15 4.45 -33.59
CA GLY A 742 -13.99 5.71 -32.86
C GLY A 742 -15.11 5.90 -31.83
N ARG A 743 -14.76 6.40 -30.65
CA ARG A 743 -15.66 6.69 -29.52
C ARG A 743 -15.43 8.10 -29.01
N THR A 744 -16.45 8.72 -28.41
CA THR A 744 -16.26 9.97 -27.64
C THR A 744 -15.65 9.68 -26.26
N THR A 745 -15.07 10.67 -25.59
CA THR A 745 -14.53 10.51 -24.23
C THR A 745 -15.58 9.98 -23.26
N ALA A 746 -16.81 10.49 -23.35
CA ALA A 746 -17.94 10.01 -22.54
C ALA A 746 -18.29 8.54 -22.82
N GLN A 747 -18.22 8.08 -24.08
CA GLN A 747 -18.41 6.65 -24.42
C GLN A 747 -17.24 5.78 -23.94
N MET A 748 -16.02 6.30 -23.97
CA MET A 748 -14.83 5.64 -23.43
C MET A 748 -14.84 5.53 -21.90
N GLN A 749 -15.75 6.25 -21.21
CA GLN A 749 -15.99 6.18 -19.77
C GLN A 749 -17.25 5.36 -19.40
N GLN A 750 -17.80 4.57 -20.33
CA GLN A 750 -19.02 3.77 -20.14
C GLN A 750 -18.77 2.27 -20.31
N LEU A 751 -19.03 1.47 -19.28
CA LEU A 751 -18.91 0.00 -19.25
C LEU A 751 -19.63 -0.66 -20.44
N ALA A 752 -20.84 -0.19 -20.74
CA ALA A 752 -21.68 -0.69 -21.82
C ALA A 752 -21.02 -0.60 -23.21
N THR A 753 -20.12 0.36 -23.43
CA THR A 753 -19.38 0.52 -24.70
C THR A 753 -18.46 -0.67 -24.99
N PHE A 754 -17.90 -1.28 -23.94
CA PHE A 754 -16.87 -2.31 -24.04
C PHE A 754 -17.45 -3.72 -23.86
N THR A 755 -18.38 -3.91 -22.93
CA THR A 755 -19.07 -5.20 -22.73
C THR A 755 -19.89 -5.59 -23.97
N ALA A 756 -20.55 -4.63 -24.63
CA ALA A 756 -21.22 -4.84 -25.91
C ALA A 756 -20.28 -5.22 -27.08
N ALA A 757 -18.97 -5.05 -26.92
CA ALA A 757 -17.94 -5.45 -27.88
C ALA A 757 -17.14 -6.70 -27.45
N GLY A 758 -17.57 -7.38 -26.38
CA GLY A 758 -16.97 -8.62 -25.89
C GLY A 758 -15.69 -8.44 -25.06
N TRP A 759 -15.50 -7.27 -24.43
CA TRP A 759 -14.39 -7.07 -23.48
C TRP A 759 -14.74 -7.70 -22.13
N ALA A 760 -13.77 -8.39 -21.52
CA ALA A 760 -13.88 -8.86 -20.14
C ALA A 760 -13.67 -7.67 -19.19
N MET A 761 -14.75 -6.94 -18.87
CA MET A 761 -14.72 -5.68 -18.11
C MET A 761 -15.79 -5.64 -17.02
N ASP A 762 -15.49 -4.94 -15.91
CA ASP A 762 -16.36 -4.85 -14.72
C ASP A 762 -16.27 -3.47 -14.04
N ASP A 763 -17.35 -3.04 -13.36
CA ASP A 763 -17.43 -1.85 -12.50
C ASP A 763 -17.46 -2.19 -10.98
N ALA A 764 -17.59 -3.47 -10.64
CA ALA A 764 -17.28 -4.02 -9.31
C ALA A 764 -15.77 -4.24 -9.13
N GLY A 765 -15.32 -4.38 -7.88
CA GLY A 765 -13.94 -4.71 -7.53
C GLY A 765 -13.78 -6.12 -6.97
N GLY A 766 -12.61 -6.72 -7.17
CA GLY A 766 -12.31 -8.10 -6.76
C GLY A 766 -12.82 -9.18 -7.70
N THR A 767 -13.14 -8.85 -8.96
CA THR A 767 -13.66 -9.80 -9.97
C THR A 767 -12.58 -10.21 -10.97
N SER A 768 -12.74 -11.36 -11.63
CA SER A 768 -11.73 -11.95 -12.52
C SER A 768 -11.73 -11.38 -13.95
N ALA A 769 -12.33 -10.22 -14.18
CA ALA A 769 -12.32 -9.55 -15.48
C ALA A 769 -11.00 -8.79 -15.68
N VAL A 770 -10.43 -8.86 -16.90
CA VAL A 770 -9.16 -8.22 -17.28
C VAL A 770 -9.20 -6.71 -17.07
N TRP A 771 -10.34 -6.09 -17.33
CA TRP A 771 -10.51 -4.64 -17.29
C TRP A 771 -11.40 -4.17 -16.14
N ARG A 772 -11.00 -3.06 -15.53
CA ARG A 772 -11.71 -2.30 -14.51
C ARG A 772 -12.14 -0.96 -15.11
N ILE A 773 -13.38 -0.53 -14.94
CA ILE A 773 -13.80 0.84 -15.29
C ILE A 773 -14.46 1.52 -14.10
N TYR A 774 -14.14 2.79 -13.87
CA TYR A 774 -14.89 3.65 -12.96
C TYR A 774 -15.83 4.53 -13.78
N GLU A 775 -17.08 4.09 -13.91
CA GLU A 775 -18.12 4.68 -14.77
C GLU A 775 -18.16 6.21 -14.67
N GLY A 776 -18.06 6.90 -15.82
CA GLY A 776 -18.04 8.37 -15.90
C GLY A 776 -16.76 9.07 -15.39
N HIS A 777 -15.80 8.34 -14.84
CA HIS A 777 -14.57 8.89 -14.25
C HIS A 777 -13.32 8.49 -15.04
N THR A 778 -13.16 7.20 -15.37
CA THR A 778 -11.96 6.67 -16.04
C THR A 778 -12.28 6.02 -17.38
N THR A 779 -11.28 5.96 -18.26
CA THR A 779 -11.23 4.96 -19.32
C THR A 779 -10.91 3.57 -18.71
N PRO A 780 -10.95 2.47 -19.48
CA PRO A 780 -10.64 1.14 -18.94
C PRO A 780 -9.22 1.05 -18.38
N LEU A 781 -9.09 0.48 -17.20
CA LEU A 781 -7.83 0.25 -16.50
C LEU A 781 -7.57 -1.25 -16.41
N LEU A 782 -6.34 -1.69 -16.65
CA LEU A 782 -5.97 -3.09 -16.59
C LEU A 782 -5.95 -3.58 -15.13
N ARG A 783 -6.73 -4.61 -14.80
CA ARG A 783 -6.90 -5.06 -13.41
C ARG A 783 -5.60 -5.54 -12.77
N HIS A 784 -4.68 -6.10 -13.56
CA HIS A 784 -3.40 -6.64 -13.09
C HIS A 784 -2.54 -5.62 -12.30
N PHE A 785 -2.52 -4.34 -12.70
CA PHE A 785 -1.67 -3.33 -12.05
C PHE A 785 -2.29 -2.66 -10.81
N PHE A 786 -3.49 -3.05 -10.40
CA PHE A 786 -4.08 -2.51 -9.18
C PHE A 786 -3.43 -3.09 -7.93
N THR A 787 -3.30 -2.23 -6.90
CA THR A 787 -2.88 -2.67 -5.57
C THR A 787 -4.03 -3.39 -4.85
N ALA A 788 -3.70 -4.09 -3.74
CA ALA A 788 -4.61 -4.99 -3.03
C ALA A 788 -6.04 -4.40 -2.83
N PRO A 789 -7.11 -5.20 -3.01
CA PRO A 789 -8.47 -4.70 -3.15
C PRO A 789 -8.95 -3.96 -1.90
N LEU A 790 -9.54 -2.78 -2.11
CA LEU A 790 -10.05 -1.92 -1.05
C LEU A 790 -11.57 -2.11 -0.91
N THR A 791 -12.02 -2.57 0.25
CA THR A 791 -13.45 -2.73 0.54
C THR A 791 -13.98 -1.47 1.20
N ALA A 792 -14.76 -0.69 0.45
CA ALA A 792 -15.48 0.49 0.94
C ALA A 792 -16.90 0.09 1.35
N THR A 793 -17.21 0.19 2.65
CA THR A 793 -18.48 -0.24 3.24
C THR A 793 -19.26 0.97 3.77
N ALA A 794 -20.47 1.19 3.27
CA ALA A 794 -21.36 2.22 3.83
C ALA A 794 -21.86 1.81 5.22
N THR A 795 -21.85 2.73 6.18
CA THR A 795 -22.38 2.48 7.53
C THR A 795 -23.90 2.31 7.48
N SER A 796 -24.44 1.30 8.15
CA SER A 796 -25.89 1.23 8.42
C SER A 796 -26.35 2.30 9.42
N GLY A 797 -27.61 2.71 9.33
CA GLY A 797 -28.22 3.71 10.21
C GLY A 797 -29.74 3.72 10.16
N SER A 798 -30.37 4.63 10.92
CA SER A 798 -31.83 4.74 11.00
C SER A 798 -32.28 6.17 11.30
N LYS A 799 -33.40 6.61 10.71
CA LYS A 799 -34.06 7.89 10.99
C LYS A 799 -35.60 7.76 10.92
N PRO A 800 -36.37 8.64 11.56
CA PRO A 800 -37.80 8.75 11.28
C PRO A 800 -38.05 9.25 9.85
N PHE A 801 -39.23 8.95 9.30
CA PHE A 801 -39.72 9.56 8.06
C PHE A 801 -40.12 11.02 8.31
N ASP A 802 -39.33 11.95 7.77
CA ASP A 802 -39.49 13.40 7.93
C ASP A 802 -39.50 14.17 6.59
N GLY A 803 -39.40 13.46 5.45
CA GLY A 803 -39.36 14.05 4.11
C GLY A 803 -38.04 14.73 3.72
N THR A 804 -36.99 14.61 4.54
CA THR A 804 -35.65 15.15 4.27
C THR A 804 -34.65 14.03 3.96
N THR A 805 -33.60 14.32 3.18
CA THR A 805 -32.58 13.34 2.85
C THR A 805 -31.75 12.90 4.07
N ALA A 806 -31.36 11.64 4.10
CA ALA A 806 -30.48 11.09 5.12
C ALA A 806 -29.07 11.72 5.03
N THR A 807 -28.57 12.20 6.17
CA THR A 807 -27.24 12.81 6.29
C THR A 807 -26.46 12.14 7.43
N GLY A 808 -25.12 12.18 7.36
CA GLY A 808 -24.26 11.59 8.39
C GLY A 808 -23.98 10.08 8.26
N LEU A 809 -24.45 9.41 7.20
CA LEU A 809 -23.98 8.07 6.86
C LEU A 809 -22.52 8.14 6.38
N GLY A 810 -21.64 7.36 7.00
CA GLY A 810 -20.21 7.33 6.71
C GLY A 810 -19.79 6.15 5.83
N VAL A 811 -18.51 6.13 5.46
CA VAL A 811 -17.87 5.00 4.77
C VAL A 811 -16.70 4.51 5.63
N THR A 812 -16.62 3.19 5.79
CA THR A 812 -15.49 2.51 6.44
C THR A 812 -14.69 1.75 5.38
N TYR A 813 -13.37 1.68 5.57
CA TYR A 813 -12.44 1.07 4.62
C TYR A 813 -11.71 -0.12 5.24
N SER A 814 -11.63 -1.22 4.51
CA SER A 814 -10.83 -2.39 4.85
C SER A 814 -9.96 -2.80 3.65
N PRO A 815 -8.61 -2.74 3.74
CA PRO A 815 -7.83 -2.18 4.85
C PRO A 815 -8.06 -0.67 5.05
N ALA A 816 -7.62 -0.13 6.19
CA ALA A 816 -7.84 1.27 6.54
C ALA A 816 -6.91 2.22 5.74
N ALA A 817 -7.34 2.66 4.56
CA ALA A 817 -6.56 3.56 3.71
C ALA A 817 -7.42 4.57 2.91
N PRO A 818 -7.26 5.88 3.16
CA PRO A 818 -7.57 6.94 2.23
C PRO A 818 -6.28 7.72 1.87
N ASP A 819 -5.31 7.04 1.26
CA ASP A 819 -4.12 7.70 0.69
C ASP A 819 -4.39 8.22 -0.74
N ALA A 820 -3.40 8.88 -1.35
CA ALA A 820 -3.53 9.56 -2.64
C ALA A 820 -3.91 8.66 -3.84
N ARG A 821 -3.93 7.32 -3.68
CA ARG A 821 -4.48 6.38 -4.66
C ARG A 821 -6.01 6.37 -4.73
N LEU A 822 -6.68 6.71 -3.62
CA LEU A 822 -8.13 6.83 -3.55
C LEU A 822 -8.55 8.25 -3.97
N LEU A 823 -9.30 8.35 -5.06
CA LEU A 823 -9.66 9.62 -5.68
C LEU A 823 -11.16 9.91 -5.53
N GLY A 824 -11.51 11.20 -5.57
CA GLY A 824 -12.88 11.68 -5.37
C GLY A 824 -13.29 11.80 -3.90
N THR A 825 -14.58 12.02 -3.66
CA THR A 825 -15.14 12.23 -2.32
C THR A 825 -16.19 11.16 -2.04
N ALA A 826 -15.99 10.40 -0.96
CA ALA A 826 -16.93 9.37 -0.56
C ALA A 826 -18.26 9.97 -0.13
N SER A 827 -19.35 9.49 -0.77
CA SER A 827 -20.72 9.80 -0.41
C SER A 827 -21.50 8.50 -0.23
N VAL A 828 -22.50 8.50 0.65
CA VAL A 828 -23.44 7.39 0.81
C VAL A 828 -24.80 7.84 0.33
N VAL A 829 -25.32 7.16 -0.69
CA VAL A 829 -26.66 7.41 -1.25
C VAL A 829 -27.57 6.25 -0.86
N ALA A 830 -28.72 6.56 -0.28
CA ALA A 830 -29.76 5.60 0.06
C ALA A 830 -31.11 6.13 -0.44
N ASP A 831 -32.09 5.24 -0.58
CA ASP A 831 -33.49 5.65 -0.73
C ASP A 831 -34.06 5.99 0.66
N ASP A 832 -34.71 7.14 0.78
CA ASP A 832 -35.43 7.60 1.97
C ASP A 832 -36.85 8.09 1.65
N SER A 833 -37.34 7.82 0.43
CA SER A 833 -38.64 8.26 -0.07
C SER A 833 -39.86 7.61 0.61
N ALA A 834 -39.65 6.50 1.34
CA ALA A 834 -40.70 5.78 2.06
C ALA A 834 -40.17 5.06 3.32
N PRO A 835 -41.00 4.84 4.35
CA PRO A 835 -40.69 3.96 5.48
C PRO A 835 -40.34 2.53 5.03
N GLY A 836 -39.30 1.93 5.63
CA GLY A 836 -38.78 0.62 5.24
C GLY A 836 -37.28 0.48 5.51
N THR A 837 -36.68 -0.59 4.98
CA THR A 837 -35.23 -0.83 5.03
C THR A 837 -34.66 -0.78 3.62
N HIS A 838 -33.82 0.22 3.36
CA HIS A 838 -33.26 0.52 2.04
C HIS A 838 -31.74 0.29 2.00
N ALA A 839 -31.19 0.05 0.81
CA ALA A 839 -29.75 -0.17 0.64
C ALA A 839 -29.00 1.16 0.56
N ALA A 840 -28.05 1.37 1.48
CA ALA A 840 -27.16 2.53 1.49
C ALA A 840 -25.88 2.20 0.70
N ARG A 841 -25.61 2.92 -0.39
CA ARG A 841 -24.57 2.60 -1.37
C ARG A 841 -23.45 3.65 -1.37
N VAL A 842 -22.20 3.19 -1.38
CA VAL A 842 -21.02 4.05 -1.52
C VAL A 842 -20.90 4.56 -2.97
N MET A 843 -20.68 5.86 -3.13
CA MET A 843 -20.52 6.57 -4.40
C MET A 843 -19.37 7.59 -4.32
N GLY A 844 -18.98 8.16 -5.45
CA GLY A 844 -18.04 9.30 -5.53
C GLY A 844 -16.54 8.97 -5.37
N ILE A 845 -16.18 7.71 -5.07
CA ILE A 845 -14.79 7.23 -5.01
C ILE A 845 -14.38 6.44 -6.25
N TYR A 846 -13.15 6.66 -6.71
CA TYR A 846 -12.52 5.98 -7.85
C TYR A 846 -10.99 5.85 -7.66
N SER A 847 -10.29 5.28 -8.64
CA SER A 847 -8.82 5.10 -8.61
C SER A 847 -8.23 5.15 -10.03
N ALA A 848 -6.92 5.38 -10.12
CA ALA A 848 -6.14 5.29 -11.37
C ALA A 848 -5.49 3.90 -11.54
N GLN A 849 -4.73 3.71 -12.62
CA GLN A 849 -4.16 2.42 -13.06
C GLN A 849 -3.32 1.67 -11.99
N HIS A 850 -2.67 2.38 -11.08
CA HIS A 850 -1.88 1.83 -9.96
C HIS A 850 -2.53 2.09 -8.59
N GLY A 851 -3.86 2.33 -8.60
CA GLY A 851 -4.64 2.63 -7.41
C GLY A 851 -5.24 1.38 -6.75
N TYR A 852 -6.45 1.51 -6.21
CA TYR A 852 -7.17 0.41 -5.58
C TYR A 852 -8.20 -0.19 -6.54
N ASP A 853 -8.35 -1.52 -6.55
CA ASP A 853 -9.58 -2.12 -7.08
C ASP A 853 -10.66 -2.05 -5.99
N ILE A 854 -11.58 -1.10 -6.11
CA ILE A 854 -12.54 -0.76 -5.06
C ILE A 854 -13.74 -1.71 -5.14
N ALA A 855 -13.87 -2.59 -4.14
CA ALA A 855 -15.09 -3.31 -3.85
C ALA A 855 -16.02 -2.42 -3.00
N ARG A 856 -17.33 -2.42 -3.31
CA ARG A 856 -18.32 -1.57 -2.61
C ARG A 856 -19.36 -2.44 -1.92
N VAL A 857 -19.44 -2.35 -0.60
CA VAL A 857 -20.41 -3.07 0.24
C VAL A 857 -21.50 -2.09 0.68
N ALA A 858 -22.76 -2.47 0.43
CA ALA A 858 -23.91 -1.67 0.82
C ALA A 858 -24.22 -1.84 2.32
N GLY A 859 -24.49 -0.73 2.98
CA GLY A 859 -25.11 -0.69 4.30
C GLY A 859 -26.63 -0.70 4.20
N THR A 860 -27.31 -0.51 5.33
CA THR A 860 -28.78 -0.45 5.42
C THR A 860 -29.23 0.84 6.10
N LEU A 861 -30.17 1.55 5.46
CA LEU A 861 -30.86 2.68 6.05
C LEU A 861 -32.28 2.25 6.44
N THR A 862 -32.62 2.35 7.73
CA THR A 862 -33.96 2.00 8.23
C THR A 862 -34.77 3.28 8.49
N ILE A 863 -35.79 3.52 7.67
CA ILE A 863 -36.70 4.64 7.80
C ILE A 863 -37.90 4.21 8.64
N THR A 864 -38.05 4.75 9.85
CA THR A 864 -39.16 4.40 10.75
C THR A 864 -40.40 5.28 10.52
N PRO A 865 -41.63 4.74 10.57
CA PRO A 865 -42.85 5.55 10.50
C PRO A 865 -42.93 6.57 11.64
N LEU A 866 -43.42 7.77 11.35
CA LEU A 866 -43.64 8.80 12.36
C LEU A 866 -44.82 8.43 13.26
N ALA A 867 -44.62 8.47 14.58
CA ALA A 867 -45.68 8.16 15.55
C ALA A 867 -46.77 9.27 15.55
N PRO A 868 -48.06 8.91 15.61
CA PRO A 868 -49.14 9.90 15.63
C PRO A 868 -49.13 10.70 16.94
N VAL A 869 -49.18 12.03 16.82
CA VAL A 869 -49.21 12.93 17.99
C VAL A 869 -50.61 12.90 18.60
N THR A 870 -50.70 12.68 19.91
CA THR A 870 -51.97 12.52 20.65
C THR A 870 -52.12 13.57 21.75
N ALA A 871 -53.36 13.85 22.14
CA ALA A 871 -53.71 14.73 23.24
C ALA A 871 -54.74 14.08 24.18
N ASN A 872 -54.65 14.37 25.48
CA ASN A 872 -55.54 13.77 26.48
C ASN A 872 -56.88 14.53 26.53
N ILE A 873 -57.97 13.77 26.59
CA ILE A 873 -59.31 14.27 26.90
C ILE A 873 -59.56 14.07 28.40
N THR A 874 -59.95 15.12 29.10
CA THR A 874 -60.36 15.05 30.51
C THR A 874 -61.88 14.86 30.58
N THR A 875 -62.36 13.91 31.37
CA THR A 875 -63.81 13.64 31.55
C THR A 875 -64.26 14.04 32.94
N ASP A 876 -65.31 14.85 33.01
CA ASP A 876 -65.94 15.30 34.26
C ASP A 876 -67.41 14.86 34.29
N ALA A 877 -67.78 14.01 35.24
CA ALA A 877 -69.14 13.51 35.41
C ALA A 877 -69.70 14.01 36.74
N GLY A 878 -70.72 14.85 36.68
CA GLY A 878 -71.43 15.33 37.86
C GLY A 878 -72.13 14.20 38.63
N THR A 879 -72.56 14.50 39.87
CA THR A 879 -73.25 13.54 40.74
C THR A 879 -74.53 13.00 40.09
N GLY A 880 -74.48 11.74 39.63
CA GLY A 880 -75.63 11.06 39.00
C GLY A 880 -75.27 10.06 37.91
N GLY A 881 -74.01 9.94 37.50
CA GLY A 881 -73.55 8.95 36.52
C GLY A 881 -72.04 8.98 36.29
N ALA A 882 -71.59 8.39 35.19
CA ALA A 882 -70.20 8.38 34.74
C ALA A 882 -70.08 8.85 33.27
N LEU A 883 -68.86 9.24 32.85
CA LEU A 883 -68.54 9.67 31.48
C LEU A 883 -67.20 9.06 31.05
N THR A 884 -67.14 8.46 29.87
CA THR A 884 -65.91 7.87 29.30
C THR A 884 -65.77 8.23 27.83
N CYS A 885 -64.57 8.66 27.41
CA CYS A 885 -64.24 8.97 26.02
C CYS A 885 -63.19 8.01 25.44
N THR A 886 -63.37 7.59 24.20
CA THR A 886 -62.47 6.68 23.46
C THR A 886 -62.31 7.10 22.00
N PRO A 887 -61.09 7.07 21.42
CA PRO A 887 -59.81 6.79 22.08
C PRO A 887 -59.36 7.96 23.00
N ASN A 888 -58.60 7.64 24.04
CA ASN A 888 -57.99 8.61 24.94
C ASN A 888 -56.67 8.01 25.47
N PRO A 889 -55.48 8.57 25.16
CA PRO A 889 -55.23 9.79 24.37
C PRO A 889 -55.80 9.74 22.95
N ALA A 890 -56.35 10.86 22.48
CA ALA A 890 -56.96 10.99 21.16
C ALA A 890 -55.94 11.50 20.13
N PRO A 891 -55.94 11.02 18.88
CA PRO A 891 -55.10 11.57 17.82
C PRO A 891 -55.47 13.02 17.50
N LEU A 892 -54.46 13.89 17.36
CA LEU A 892 -54.69 15.26 16.90
C LEU A 892 -55.29 15.25 15.48
N GLY A 893 -56.32 16.06 15.27
CA GLY A 893 -57.07 16.14 14.02
C GLY A 893 -58.22 15.14 13.88
N ALA A 894 -58.41 14.18 14.81
CA ALA A 894 -59.53 13.25 14.83
C ALA A 894 -60.53 13.57 15.97
N PRO A 895 -61.82 13.22 15.83
CA PRO A 895 -62.78 13.23 16.94
C PRO A 895 -62.61 11.99 17.83
N ALA A 896 -63.22 12.02 19.02
CA ALA A 896 -63.37 10.87 19.92
C ALA A 896 -64.83 10.72 20.37
N ASP A 897 -65.25 9.48 20.62
CA ASP A 897 -66.61 9.16 21.06
C ASP A 897 -66.67 9.14 22.59
N CYS A 898 -67.57 9.94 23.17
CA CYS A 898 -67.80 10.08 24.59
C CYS A 898 -69.21 9.59 24.97
N THR A 899 -69.28 8.62 25.89
CA THR A 899 -70.55 8.02 26.35
C THR A 899 -70.78 8.33 27.83
N ALA A 900 -71.98 8.81 28.16
CA ALA A 900 -72.43 9.02 29.53
C ALA A 900 -73.36 7.88 29.98
N VAL A 901 -73.16 7.41 31.22
CA VAL A 901 -73.94 6.32 31.82
C VAL A 901 -74.60 6.84 33.10
N PRO A 902 -75.91 7.12 33.10
CA PRO A 902 -76.66 7.47 34.31
C PRO A 902 -76.68 6.34 35.33
N ASN A 903 -76.69 6.71 36.61
CA ASN A 903 -77.05 5.82 37.70
C ASN A 903 -78.57 5.55 37.69
N ALA A 904 -79.00 4.45 38.32
CA ALA A 904 -80.42 4.11 38.41
C ALA A 904 -81.25 5.25 39.04
N GLY A 905 -82.38 5.58 38.43
CA GLY A 905 -83.25 6.71 38.84
C GLY A 905 -82.90 8.06 38.21
N TYR A 906 -81.74 8.19 37.55
CA TYR A 906 -81.30 9.41 36.85
C TYR A 906 -81.45 9.30 35.32
N ASN A 907 -81.49 10.47 34.65
CA ASN A 907 -81.30 10.60 33.20
C ASN A 907 -80.20 11.62 32.89
N THR A 908 -79.53 11.50 31.73
CA THR A 908 -78.54 12.50 31.29
C THR A 908 -79.28 13.76 30.84
N GLN A 909 -78.89 14.90 31.41
CA GLN A 909 -79.48 16.21 31.12
C GLN A 909 -78.72 16.94 30.01
N SER A 910 -77.38 16.87 30.01
CA SER A 910 -76.53 17.36 28.93
C SER A 910 -75.13 16.73 28.97
N ILE A 911 -74.46 16.72 27.81
CA ILE A 911 -73.02 16.48 27.66
C ILE A 911 -72.48 17.62 26.80
N SER A 912 -71.35 18.23 27.20
CA SER A 912 -70.70 19.28 26.40
C SER A 912 -69.19 19.40 26.68
N GLY A 913 -68.42 19.80 25.67
CA GLY A 913 -66.98 20.05 25.77
C GLY A 913 -66.22 19.66 24.50
N CYS A 914 -64.92 19.95 24.42
CA CYS A 914 -64.08 19.64 23.24
C CYS A 914 -64.71 19.97 21.85
N GLY A 915 -65.57 21.01 21.77
CA GLY A 915 -66.24 21.42 20.52
C GLY A 915 -67.20 20.41 19.89
N GLY A 916 -67.66 19.40 20.62
CA GLY A 916 -68.46 18.29 20.09
C GLY A 916 -69.97 18.51 19.98
N THR A 917 -70.67 17.49 19.46
CA THR A 917 -72.14 17.43 19.35
C THR A 917 -72.71 16.15 19.94
N ALA A 918 -73.91 16.25 20.53
CA ALA A 918 -74.63 15.11 21.07
C ALA A 918 -75.30 14.27 19.96
N THR A 919 -75.10 12.96 19.98
CA THR A 919 -75.55 12.05 18.91
C THR A 919 -76.69 11.15 19.36
N GLY A 920 -77.91 11.55 19.01
CA GLY A 920 -79.13 10.75 19.16
C GLY A 920 -80.16 11.33 20.14
N ALA A 921 -81.43 10.97 19.93
CA ALA A 921 -82.57 11.39 20.75
C ALA A 921 -82.61 10.62 22.09
N GLY A 922 -81.62 10.85 22.95
CA GLY A 922 -81.47 10.13 24.21
C GLY A 922 -80.27 10.53 25.08
N ALA A 923 -79.65 11.69 24.84
CA ALA A 923 -78.67 12.40 25.70
C ALA A 923 -77.41 11.66 26.20
N ASN A 924 -77.22 10.37 25.93
CA ASN A 924 -76.13 9.56 26.51
C ASN A 924 -74.86 9.45 25.63
N SER A 925 -74.85 10.03 24.43
CA SER A 925 -73.76 9.89 23.44
C SER A 925 -73.34 11.26 22.89
N TYR A 926 -72.05 11.48 22.75
CA TYR A 926 -71.45 12.76 22.36
C TYR A 926 -70.15 12.54 21.60
N ILE A 927 -70.00 13.12 20.41
CA ILE A 927 -68.78 13.02 19.60
C ILE A 927 -68.05 14.36 19.68
N THR A 928 -66.76 14.37 20.05
CA THR A 928 -65.99 15.63 20.12
C THR A 928 -65.80 16.25 18.74
N GLY A 929 -65.42 17.53 18.69
CA GLY A 929 -64.78 18.08 17.51
C GLY A 929 -63.43 17.42 17.26
N ASN A 930 -62.82 17.66 16.11
CA ASN A 930 -61.44 17.26 15.82
C ASN A 930 -60.52 17.82 16.91
N ILE A 931 -59.83 16.95 17.64
CA ILE A 931 -59.00 17.33 18.78
C ILE A 931 -57.79 18.12 18.29
N THR A 932 -57.62 19.37 18.76
CA THR A 932 -56.51 20.27 18.41
C THR A 932 -55.53 20.53 19.58
N GLY A 933 -55.82 19.97 20.75
CA GLY A 933 -55.05 20.08 21.98
C GLY A 933 -55.77 19.39 23.13
N ALA A 934 -55.19 19.39 24.33
CA ALA A 934 -55.85 18.83 25.52
C ALA A 934 -57.12 19.62 25.85
N CYS A 935 -58.22 18.93 26.14
CA CYS A 935 -59.54 19.54 26.37
C CYS A 935 -60.37 18.71 27.36
N THR A 936 -61.52 19.26 27.79
CA THR A 936 -62.42 18.63 28.76
C THR A 936 -63.81 18.41 28.15
N VAL A 937 -64.45 17.29 28.50
CA VAL A 937 -65.87 17.00 28.27
C VAL A 937 -66.56 16.77 29.61
N THR A 938 -67.71 17.41 29.80
CA THR A 938 -68.49 17.40 31.05
C THR A 938 -69.90 16.85 30.82
N ALA A 939 -70.41 16.04 31.75
CA ALA A 939 -71.77 15.49 31.72
C ALA A 939 -72.57 15.81 33.00
N GLN A 940 -73.87 16.09 32.83
CA GLN A 940 -74.81 16.43 33.90
C GLN A 940 -76.03 15.49 33.88
N PHE A 941 -76.58 15.18 35.06
CA PHE A 941 -77.67 14.22 35.25
C PHE A 941 -78.78 14.79 36.14
N ALA A 942 -80.04 14.41 35.89
CA ALA A 942 -81.22 14.82 36.68
C ALA A 942 -82.00 13.60 37.18
N LEU A 943 -82.87 13.78 38.19
CA LEU A 943 -83.62 12.71 38.85
C LEU A 943 -85.07 12.61 38.31
N ASN A 944 -85.57 11.39 38.09
CA ASN A 944 -86.90 11.14 37.53
C ASN A 944 -88.07 11.44 38.49
N SER A 945 -89.27 11.64 37.94
CA SER A 945 -90.53 11.81 38.71
C SER A 945 -91.76 11.23 37.97
N TYR A 946 -92.83 10.91 38.71
CA TYR A 946 -93.98 10.12 38.24
C TYR A 946 -95.32 10.75 38.64
N ALA A 947 -96.27 10.82 37.71
CA ALA A 947 -97.61 11.34 37.97
C ALA A 947 -98.56 10.29 38.58
N ILE A 948 -99.56 10.76 39.34
CA ILE A 948 -100.69 9.97 39.84
C ILE A 948 -101.98 10.43 39.16
N THR A 949 -102.72 9.51 38.56
CA THR A 949 -104.03 9.78 37.92
C THR A 949 -105.16 9.52 38.91
N VAL A 950 -106.15 10.44 38.97
CA VAL A 950 -107.28 10.35 39.91
C VAL A 950 -108.61 10.44 39.17
N THR A 951 -109.52 9.47 39.41
CA THR A 951 -110.82 9.37 38.71
C THR A 951 -112.01 9.22 39.66
N PRO A 952 -112.73 10.31 40.01
CA PRO A 952 -113.97 10.22 40.77
C PRO A 952 -115.16 9.76 39.91
N SER A 953 -116.12 9.06 40.52
CA SER A 953 -117.44 8.77 39.95
C SER A 953 -118.38 9.96 40.08
N THR A 954 -119.48 9.96 39.34
CA THR A 954 -120.53 10.98 39.41
C THR A 954 -121.07 11.14 40.85
N GLY A 955 -121.05 12.37 41.38
CA GLY A 955 -121.52 12.69 42.75
C GLY A 955 -120.42 13.06 43.76
N GLY A 956 -119.21 13.35 43.30
CA GLY A 956 -118.15 13.95 44.13
C GLY A 956 -116.84 14.16 43.35
N SER A 957 -115.79 14.57 44.08
CA SER A 957 -114.45 14.87 43.54
C SER A 957 -113.33 14.23 44.36
N ALA A 958 -112.12 14.13 43.79
CA ALA A 958 -110.96 13.51 44.43
C ALA A 958 -109.62 14.05 43.90
N SER A 959 -108.56 14.04 44.71
CA SER A 959 -107.19 14.44 44.32
C SER A 959 -106.09 13.73 45.15
N CYS A 960 -104.83 13.86 44.74
CA CYS A 960 -103.64 13.33 45.44
C CYS A 960 -102.51 14.36 45.48
N THR A 961 -101.73 14.38 46.57
CA THR A 961 -100.54 15.23 46.75
C THR A 961 -99.40 14.51 47.50
N PRO A 962 -98.12 14.76 47.15
CA PRO A 962 -97.63 15.48 45.96
C PRO A 962 -98.01 14.77 44.65
N ASN A 963 -98.00 15.51 43.54
CA ASN A 963 -98.24 14.99 42.21
C ASN A 963 -97.71 15.99 41.16
N PRO A 964 -96.69 15.65 40.34
CA PRO A 964 -95.91 14.42 40.33
C PRO A 964 -95.12 14.14 41.62
N VAL A 965 -94.69 12.90 41.77
CA VAL A 965 -93.91 12.36 42.90
C VAL A 965 -92.48 12.06 42.42
N PRO A 966 -91.41 12.60 43.04
CA PRO A 966 -90.03 12.22 42.72
C PRO A 966 -89.79 10.71 42.91
N HIS A 967 -88.91 10.12 42.09
CA HIS A 967 -88.64 8.68 42.06
C HIS A 967 -88.37 8.11 43.47
N GLY A 968 -89.31 7.31 43.99
CA GLY A 968 -89.20 6.63 45.28
C GLY A 968 -89.80 7.39 46.48
N ALA A 969 -90.45 8.55 46.29
CA ALA A 969 -91.14 9.29 47.35
C ALA A 969 -92.61 8.85 47.54
N ASN A 970 -93.35 9.49 48.47
CA ASN A 970 -94.71 9.11 48.88
C ASN A 970 -95.76 10.18 48.53
N ALA A 971 -97.04 9.80 48.45
CA ALA A 971 -98.18 10.71 48.24
C ALA A 971 -99.47 10.23 48.95
N THR A 972 -100.44 11.13 49.15
CA THR A 972 -101.70 10.87 49.89
C THR A 972 -102.90 11.43 49.11
N CYS A 973 -104.08 10.82 49.21
CA CYS A 973 -105.25 11.20 48.41
C CYS A 973 -106.53 11.41 49.24
N THR A 974 -107.34 12.40 48.83
CA THR A 974 -108.57 12.84 49.53
C THR A 974 -109.75 12.96 48.56
N ALA A 975 -110.98 12.76 49.06
CA ALA A 975 -112.22 12.75 48.27
C ALA A 975 -113.38 13.42 49.01
N THR A 976 -114.26 14.09 48.26
CA THR A 976 -115.30 15.00 48.77
C THR A 976 -116.63 14.76 48.04
N PRO A 977 -117.76 14.43 48.72
CA PRO A 977 -119.06 14.22 48.09
C PRO A 977 -119.74 15.53 47.66
N ASP A 978 -120.54 15.46 46.58
CA ASP A 978 -121.46 16.52 46.17
C ASP A 978 -122.78 16.48 46.96
N ALA A 979 -123.49 17.62 46.99
CA ALA A 979 -124.75 17.75 47.71
C ALA A 979 -125.81 16.73 47.24
N GLY A 980 -126.40 16.01 48.20
CA GLY A 980 -127.36 14.92 47.94
C GLY A 980 -126.72 13.55 47.71
N TYR A 981 -125.38 13.45 47.72
CA TYR A 981 -124.63 12.21 47.64
C TYR A 981 -123.76 11.98 48.89
N ARG A 982 -123.27 10.75 49.07
CA ARG A 982 -122.25 10.36 50.05
C ARG A 982 -121.15 9.51 49.41
N PHE A 983 -119.93 9.60 49.94
CA PHE A 983 -118.80 8.75 49.53
C PHE A 983 -119.07 7.28 49.89
N ALA A 984 -118.55 6.39 49.05
CA ALA A 984 -118.69 4.94 49.15
C ALA A 984 -117.34 4.20 49.23
N GLY A 985 -116.25 4.79 48.73
CA GLY A 985 -114.89 4.24 48.88
C GLY A 985 -113.94 4.51 47.72
N TRP A 986 -112.65 4.22 47.96
CA TRP A 986 -111.56 4.24 46.99
C TRP A 986 -111.35 2.90 46.27
N SER A 987 -110.73 2.98 45.11
CA SER A 987 -110.37 1.88 44.21
C SER A 987 -109.09 2.20 43.41
N GLY A 988 -108.46 1.19 42.81
CA GLY A 988 -107.19 1.34 42.07
C GLY A 988 -105.99 1.01 42.97
N ALA A 989 -104.92 1.81 42.91
CA ALA A 989 -103.70 1.62 43.70
C ALA A 989 -103.89 1.77 45.24
N CYS A 990 -105.09 2.16 45.68
CA CYS A 990 -105.53 2.15 47.08
C CYS A 990 -107.01 1.75 47.16
N THR A 991 -107.47 1.24 48.30
CA THR A 991 -108.87 0.80 48.50
C THR A 991 -109.37 1.14 49.91
N GLY A 992 -110.70 1.27 50.07
CA GLY A 992 -111.34 1.55 51.36
C GLY A 992 -111.70 3.03 51.58
N MET A 993 -111.75 3.48 52.83
CA MET A 993 -112.17 4.87 53.17
C MET A 993 -111.05 5.91 53.04
N ALA A 994 -109.77 5.50 53.07
CA ALA A 994 -108.61 6.38 53.01
C ALA A 994 -107.58 5.86 52.02
N CYS A 995 -106.71 6.73 51.49
CA CYS A 995 -105.80 6.40 50.40
C CYS A 995 -104.43 7.08 50.58
N GLY A 996 -103.36 6.29 50.51
CA GLY A 996 -101.97 6.75 50.52
C GLY A 996 -101.05 5.77 49.79
N LEU A 997 -100.05 6.31 49.10
CA LEU A 997 -99.14 5.59 48.21
C LEU A 997 -97.69 5.82 48.66
N THR A 998 -96.90 4.76 48.76
CA THR A 998 -95.52 4.81 49.28
C THR A 998 -94.50 4.26 48.27
N SER A 999 -93.36 4.92 48.16
CA SER A 999 -92.28 4.66 47.20
C SER A 999 -92.77 4.53 45.75
N VAL A 1000 -93.27 5.65 45.22
CA VAL A 1000 -93.73 5.77 43.83
C VAL A 1000 -92.54 5.73 42.87
N GLN A 1001 -92.31 4.55 42.27
CA GLN A 1001 -91.24 4.27 41.29
C GLN A 1001 -91.77 4.11 39.85
N ALA A 1002 -93.07 4.33 39.66
CA ALA A 1002 -93.77 4.36 38.38
C ALA A 1002 -95.05 5.19 38.53
N ALA A 1003 -95.67 5.61 37.43
CA ALA A 1003 -96.98 6.28 37.48
C ALA A 1003 -98.07 5.34 38.02
N GLN A 1004 -99.03 5.88 38.78
CA GLN A 1004 -100.10 5.10 39.44
C GLN A 1004 -101.48 5.75 39.25
N ALA A 1005 -102.56 4.99 39.48
CA ALA A 1005 -103.93 5.46 39.29
C ALA A 1005 -104.87 5.03 40.44
N VAL A 1006 -105.76 5.93 40.85
CA VAL A 1006 -106.76 5.72 41.93
C VAL A 1006 -108.10 6.34 41.57
N GLY A 1007 -109.21 5.84 42.10
CA GLY A 1007 -110.57 6.32 41.80
C GLY A 1007 -111.54 6.23 42.98
N ALA A 1008 -112.54 7.11 43.01
CA ALA A 1008 -113.36 7.43 44.19
C ALA A 1008 -114.87 7.40 43.88
N HIS A 1009 -115.71 6.72 44.69
CA HIS A 1009 -117.11 6.43 44.34
C HIS A 1009 -118.17 7.07 45.27
N PHE A 1010 -119.35 7.43 44.74
CA PHE A 1010 -120.41 8.20 45.44
C PHE A 1010 -121.86 7.71 45.16
N THR A 1011 -122.84 7.94 46.07
CA THR A 1011 -124.25 7.45 45.97
C THR A 1011 -125.31 8.40 46.58
N ARG A 1012 -126.57 8.43 46.08
CA ARG A 1012 -127.64 9.45 46.34
C ARG A 1012 -128.67 9.09 47.45
N ALA A 1013 -129.36 10.08 48.07
CA ALA A 1013 -130.33 9.91 49.19
C ALA A 1013 -131.77 10.50 48.98
N ALA A 1014 -132.67 10.36 49.98
CA ALA A 1014 -134.14 10.61 49.91
C ALA A 1014 -134.75 11.37 51.15
N PRO A 1015 -136.01 11.92 51.10
CA PRO A 1015 -136.52 12.96 52.03
C PRO A 1015 -137.30 12.51 53.30
N VAL A 1016 -137.78 13.48 54.11
CA VAL A 1016 -137.80 13.45 55.61
C VAL A 1016 -139.13 13.89 56.29
N PRO A 1017 -139.43 13.39 57.52
CA PRO A 1017 -140.07 14.17 58.60
C PRO A 1017 -139.31 14.16 59.97
N THR A 1018 -139.74 14.99 60.94
CA THR A 1018 -139.13 15.30 62.27
C THR A 1018 -139.62 14.37 63.41
N PRO A 1019 -139.27 14.48 64.75
CA PRO A 1019 -138.43 15.46 65.52
C PRO A 1019 -137.48 14.91 66.67
N VAL A 1020 -136.53 15.75 67.20
CA VAL A 1020 -136.15 16.09 68.64
C VAL A 1020 -136.03 14.97 69.75
N PRO A 1021 -135.11 14.98 70.79
CA PRO A 1021 -133.82 15.69 71.12
C PRO A 1021 -132.65 14.80 71.75
N THR A 1022 -131.70 15.40 72.52
CA THR A 1022 -130.69 14.85 73.51
C THR A 1022 -129.27 14.45 73.03
N LEU A 1023 -128.14 14.46 73.82
CA LEU A 1023 -127.58 15.39 74.88
C LEU A 1023 -126.08 15.02 75.23
N SER A 1024 -125.18 15.99 75.54
CA SER A 1024 -123.76 15.86 76.08
C SER A 1024 -122.65 15.28 75.15
N GLY A 1025 -121.32 15.47 75.31
CA GLY A 1025 -120.41 16.09 76.34
C GLY A 1025 -119.00 16.54 75.78
N TRP A 1026 -117.96 16.82 76.62
CA TRP A 1026 -116.75 17.67 76.30
C TRP A 1026 -115.31 17.07 76.49
N GLY A 1027 -114.24 17.57 75.77
CA GLY A 1027 -112.79 17.68 76.19
C GLY A 1027 -111.66 16.99 75.34
N VAL A 1028 -110.30 17.18 75.46
CA VAL A 1028 -109.35 18.27 75.93
C VAL A 1028 -107.80 17.99 75.63
N THR A 1029 -107.07 18.96 75.03
CA THR A 1029 -105.60 19.41 74.90
C THR A 1029 -104.24 18.63 75.20
N LEU A 1030 -103.12 18.96 74.44
CA LEU A 1030 -101.71 19.45 74.83
C LEU A 1030 -100.29 18.75 74.49
N LEU A 1031 -99.29 19.57 73.98
CA LEU A 1031 -97.75 19.65 74.09
C LEU A 1031 -96.63 18.92 73.21
N ALA A 1032 -95.28 19.21 73.36
CA ALA A 1032 -94.14 19.14 72.32
C ALA A 1032 -92.59 19.10 72.77
N LEU A 1033 -91.56 19.16 71.84
CA LEU A 1033 -90.06 19.59 71.86
C LEU A 1033 -88.80 18.70 71.36
N ALA A 1034 -87.50 19.17 71.40
CA ALA A 1034 -86.23 18.77 70.60
C ALA A 1034 -84.87 18.45 71.40
N LEU A 1035 -83.54 18.38 71.00
CA LEU A 1035 -82.56 18.85 69.91
C LEU A 1035 -81.07 18.19 70.01
N GLY A 1036 -80.00 18.43 69.15
CA GLY A 1036 -78.55 17.92 69.29
C GLY A 1036 -77.40 18.25 68.22
N VAL A 1037 -76.04 18.05 68.48
CA VAL A 1037 -74.81 18.50 67.64
C VAL A 1037 -73.40 17.75 67.89
N PHE A 1038 -72.35 17.88 66.98
CA PHE A 1038 -70.81 17.86 67.11
C PHE A 1038 -69.84 16.63 66.82
N GLY A 1039 -68.54 16.86 66.37
CA GLY A 1039 -67.34 15.94 66.44
C GLY A 1039 -66.14 16.09 65.42
N SER A 1040 -64.84 15.75 65.73
CA SER A 1040 -63.64 15.82 64.78
C SER A 1040 -62.22 15.19 65.15
N SER A 1041 -61.39 14.85 64.12
CA SER A 1041 -59.87 14.87 63.90
C SER A 1041 -58.74 14.18 64.76
N ARG A 1042 -57.67 13.61 64.11
CA ARG A 1042 -56.20 13.62 64.53
C ARG A 1042 -55.12 12.95 63.60
N MET A 1043 -53.89 13.55 63.52
CA MET A 1043 -52.52 12.96 63.24
C MET A 1043 -52.15 12.42 61.80
N SER A 1044 -50.91 12.06 61.36
CA SER A 1044 -49.46 12.53 61.44
C SER A 1044 -48.51 11.58 60.59
N ILE A 1045 -47.19 11.68 60.24
CA ILE A 1045 -46.03 12.63 60.38
C ILE A 1045 -44.78 12.29 59.43
N LYS A 1046 -43.85 13.26 59.15
CA LYS A 1046 -42.39 13.23 58.72
C LYS A 1046 -41.78 12.54 57.44
N ARG A 1047 -41.13 13.39 56.58
CA ARG A 1047 -39.70 13.44 56.04
C ARG A 1047 -38.99 12.25 55.32
N LYS A 1048 -37.95 12.39 54.44
CA LYS A 1048 -37.38 13.51 53.61
C LYS A 1048 -36.11 13.03 52.80
N ARG A 1049 -35.99 13.39 51.51
CA ARG A 1049 -34.75 13.36 50.65
C ARG A 1049 -34.16 11.97 50.33
N LEU A 1050 -33.27 11.81 49.35
CA LEU A 1050 -32.52 12.82 48.55
C LEU A 1050 -32.87 12.76 47.06
#